data_AF-A0A7K8KFP8-F1
#
_entry.id   AF-A0A7K8KFP8-F1
#
_cell.length_a   1.000
_cell.length_b   1.000
_cell.length_c   1.000
_cell.angle_alpha   90.00
_cell.angle_beta   90.00
_cell.angle_gamma   90.00
#
_symmetry.space_group_name_H-M   'P 1'
#
loop_
_entity.id
_entity.type
_entity.pdbx_description
1 polymer ?
#
loop_
_entity_poly.entity_id
_entity_poly.type
_entity_poly.pdbx_seq_one_letter_code
_entity_poly.pdbx_strand_id
1 'polypeptide(L)'
;MTTITSSRGNTEVVSARRTESHDVSDIIGLFSRFTEAVFGRIDVTYLLEKSNLALTLCNEMNEIIAHAVFLDYPNWNIADQSDWESFLHENYVDNKCTPLNTLFMHLFVAKEEYAAGCSQEIVRRAFITVPELHFILLFIPADENLEPEIEDVFEKMTAAPGSVADADFTLFVCPRHWYHPQLYVRKARLEDYDDLMPIWTRQSEILKETYTQYFLADLIKCQDEENQAVVCEADDTAVGFMSVCSQVNVTLFQECFDLGPFHGLCKPHPEDILKMPEKPSVQEDEDKSNQTSQETESVSSQNFEHIHDQGAAVQTEEAVTVSHTELLLDDVKDFKASATLLLETEEEDAFHPVYKGTSNAFCIRLFCIDEKHETRSLDFLHYVFQLFPDKDFCVILVPHHVPEFHLIQSFVRVVPFCTSTLGHELYVFHRAGLLRSFNVRRATTDDLPGVKMLIKTLSLNESMLKDLKIFTAARRDPDGIPVQAFVAEVLDQIVGVSVVRDEMDIEYVRSHYNIEDFIHFNHYQQEEHGHLYHFVLNPVFHNYTKHFLKEILRLAHKSSLYYPIYPQYVEGKFQNPCAHSLTSALHYMVPVRPRRQIVYPLEELGINAPSEQVSKDQLSYSLNHTNRKLVLESKVSINTRIVVVGASDVGISFLETLIFCPHLKFNNLTLISTHGLPGKDLLGSKHRRFLINSHCFNDEDYAQMSLCSWVNVVVGKMTGINRPAKYVVVSKEKKVPYDYLVLCTGQKYQVVSPTGADISKLPTNSEVSNKWPQRHTGHVPSNHFTLNDDQDCLKAVRWLEENALNSEGNIIVYGNTIDIYTTVETLLSLGINGARIHLVQPPLSSSVACLNNEIQSAVQEALSEAGVSVYPDSVLAQWDGGGDPDLITCAAFTTDTKPFQLPCSAFFSFAYRTVDYEAFKAVNDAYLVFDGRLVIDTEFRTNDGSIRAAGPFTKFSRRYYADEWTHSNFSSKEIGFELAASMLHLFDPTLKAFPKPAEGTDGLVPMYKGCKIKGGVLPGGYNYLHISKPEIPTHSDLDPALCDHGMEIITGEARHGNYFRMHLNKYSMVDSITCFSKEPFPVSNYICLYGQHERLLNDLCYRWNEGQIADLYSYFREPWSMAIYHDRFIDLKKELCQILMSEQVRKMP
;
A
#
# COMPACT_ATOMS: atom_id res chain seq x y z
N MET A 1 -18.67 27.54 -3.62
CA MET A 1 -20.10 27.81 -3.85
C MET A 1 -20.21 29.03 -4.73
N THR A 2 -21.21 29.05 -5.61
CA THR A 2 -21.40 30.10 -6.62
C THR A 2 -22.87 30.51 -6.60
N THR A 3 -23.17 31.80 -6.73
CA THR A 3 -24.57 32.26 -6.80
C THR A 3 -25.01 32.32 -8.26
N ILE A 4 -26.04 31.56 -8.61
CA ILE A 4 -26.70 31.63 -9.93
C ILE A 4 -27.98 32.46 -9.82
N THR A 5 -28.37 33.12 -10.90
CA THR A 5 -29.59 33.94 -10.96
C THR A 5 -30.56 33.33 -11.97
N SER A 6 -31.83 33.20 -11.59
CA SER A 6 -32.89 32.68 -12.45
C SER A 6 -33.28 33.69 -13.54
N SER A 7 -33.96 33.21 -14.58
CA SER A 7 -34.61 34.06 -15.60
C SER A 7 -35.63 35.07 -15.03
N ARG A 8 -36.04 34.89 -13.77
CA ARG A 8 -36.95 35.77 -13.01
C ARG A 8 -36.24 36.69 -11.99
N GLY A 9 -34.90 36.61 -11.88
CA GLY A 9 -34.10 37.41 -10.96
C GLY A 9 -33.96 36.85 -9.54
N ASN A 10 -34.37 35.60 -9.29
CA ASN A 10 -34.15 34.93 -8.01
C ASN A 10 -32.72 34.39 -7.95
N THR A 11 -32.01 34.58 -6.83
CA THR A 11 -30.66 34.06 -6.65
C THR A 11 -30.67 32.77 -5.82
N GLU A 12 -29.99 31.73 -6.31
CA GLU A 12 -29.77 30.47 -5.57
C GLU A 12 -28.27 30.20 -5.45
N VAL A 13 -27.82 29.69 -4.29
CA VAL A 13 -26.42 29.34 -4.04
C VAL A 13 -26.22 27.87 -4.37
N VAL A 14 -25.31 27.59 -5.30
CA VAL A 14 -24.99 26.24 -5.76
C VAL A 14 -23.58 25.81 -5.40
N SER A 15 -23.45 24.50 -5.21
CA SER A 15 -22.21 23.76 -5.05
C SER A 15 -22.10 22.73 -6.17
N ALA A 16 -20.90 22.54 -6.70
CA ALA A 16 -20.64 21.59 -7.77
C ALA A 16 -19.79 20.43 -7.26
N ARG A 17 -20.30 19.21 -7.37
CA ARG A 17 -19.59 17.95 -7.05
C ARG A 17 -19.61 16.98 -8.23
N ARG A 18 -18.82 15.91 -8.14
CA ARG A 18 -18.96 14.76 -9.05
C ARG A 18 -20.29 14.06 -8.77
N THR A 19 -20.88 13.50 -9.82
CA THR A 19 -22.13 12.75 -9.74
C THR A 19 -21.92 11.39 -9.06
N GLU A 20 -22.86 11.02 -8.20
CA GLU A 20 -22.90 9.75 -7.47
C GLU A 20 -24.07 8.88 -7.96
N SER A 21 -23.99 7.57 -7.75
CA SER A 21 -25.02 6.64 -8.24
C SER A 21 -26.41 6.86 -7.62
N HIS A 22 -26.47 7.47 -6.43
CA HIS A 22 -27.74 7.83 -5.79
C HIS A 22 -28.44 9.04 -6.45
N ASP A 23 -27.72 9.86 -7.22
CA ASP A 23 -28.26 11.04 -7.91
C ASP A 23 -29.22 10.68 -9.07
N VAL A 24 -29.14 9.43 -9.58
CA VAL A 24 -29.80 9.00 -10.82
C VAL A 24 -31.31 9.27 -10.84
N SER A 25 -32.01 9.03 -9.72
CA SER A 25 -33.46 9.24 -9.64
C SER A 25 -33.84 10.73 -9.80
N ASP A 26 -33.07 11.62 -9.19
CA ASP A 26 -33.33 13.06 -9.22
C ASP A 26 -32.89 13.67 -10.56
N ILE A 27 -31.80 13.16 -11.15
CA ILE A 27 -31.37 13.50 -12.52
C ILE A 27 -32.46 13.16 -13.54
N ILE A 28 -33.05 11.97 -13.45
CA ILE A 28 -34.18 11.57 -14.32
C ILE A 28 -35.39 12.49 -14.09
N GLY A 29 -35.61 12.98 -12.86
CA GLY A 29 -36.64 13.96 -12.54
C GLY A 29 -36.48 15.34 -13.22
N LEU A 30 -35.29 15.66 -13.77
CA LEU A 30 -35.01 16.90 -14.50
C LEU A 30 -35.15 16.77 -16.03
N PHE A 31 -35.54 15.60 -16.57
CA PHE A 31 -35.68 15.41 -18.01
C PHE A 31 -36.83 16.24 -18.58
N SER A 32 -36.53 17.06 -19.60
CA SER A 32 -37.53 17.78 -20.38
C SER A 32 -37.72 17.12 -21.76
N ARG A 33 -38.74 17.56 -22.52
CA ARG A 33 -38.90 17.11 -23.91
C ARG A 33 -37.74 17.53 -24.81
N PHE A 34 -37.05 18.62 -24.47
CA PHE A 34 -35.88 19.10 -25.17
C PHE A 34 -34.66 18.19 -24.94
N THR A 35 -34.50 17.62 -23.73
CA THR A 35 -33.45 16.64 -23.43
C THR A 35 -33.51 15.44 -24.39
N GLU A 36 -34.70 14.86 -24.61
CA GLU A 36 -34.89 13.74 -25.54
C GLU A 36 -34.65 14.12 -27.01
N ALA A 37 -34.87 15.39 -27.40
CA ALA A 37 -34.67 15.87 -28.77
C ALA A 37 -33.18 16.07 -29.09
N VAL A 38 -32.43 16.71 -28.18
CA VAL A 38 -31.00 17.03 -28.39
C VAL A 38 -30.08 15.85 -28.17
N PHE A 39 -30.35 15.03 -27.15
CA PHE A 39 -29.47 13.95 -26.72
C PHE A 39 -30.05 12.54 -26.96
N GLY A 40 -31.28 12.43 -27.47
CA GLY A 40 -31.94 11.15 -27.69
C GLY A 40 -32.41 10.47 -26.40
N ARG A 41 -32.67 9.16 -26.49
CA ARG A 41 -33.06 8.34 -25.32
C ARG A 41 -31.81 7.82 -24.62
N ILE A 42 -31.54 8.36 -23.43
CA ILE A 42 -30.37 8.03 -22.62
C ILE A 42 -30.77 7.19 -21.40
N ASP A 43 -30.06 6.09 -21.18
CA ASP A 43 -29.97 5.46 -19.86
C ASP A 43 -28.89 6.19 -19.05
N VAL A 44 -29.33 6.98 -18.06
CA VAL A 44 -28.45 7.77 -17.19
C VAL A 44 -27.46 6.87 -16.44
N THR A 45 -27.88 5.68 -16.00
CA THR A 45 -27.03 4.74 -15.24
C THR A 45 -25.92 4.20 -16.12
N TYR A 46 -26.24 3.81 -17.36
CA TYR A 46 -25.26 3.36 -18.35
C TYR A 46 -24.29 4.49 -18.73
N LEU A 47 -24.81 5.71 -18.97
CA LEU A 47 -24.00 6.85 -19.40
C LEU A 47 -23.04 7.31 -18.30
N LEU A 48 -23.49 7.38 -17.04
CA LEU A 48 -22.62 7.70 -15.90
C LEU A 48 -21.49 6.70 -15.73
N GLU A 49 -21.77 5.40 -15.91
CA GLU A 49 -20.79 4.33 -15.79
C GLU A 49 -19.68 4.42 -16.86
N LYS A 50 -20.02 4.85 -18.08
CA LYS A 50 -19.05 5.03 -19.18
C LYS A 50 -18.41 6.43 -19.23
N SER A 51 -18.86 7.35 -18.39
CA SER A 51 -18.42 8.76 -18.43
C SER A 51 -16.94 8.95 -18.07
N ASN A 52 -16.30 9.94 -18.70
CA ASN A 52 -14.99 10.41 -18.25
C ASN A 52 -15.14 11.44 -17.12
N LEU A 53 -16.16 12.29 -17.20
CA LEU A 53 -16.51 13.29 -16.19
C LEU A 53 -18.03 13.46 -16.11
N ALA A 54 -18.57 13.41 -14.90
CA ALA A 54 -19.97 13.70 -14.60
C ALA A 54 -20.04 14.70 -13.45
N LEU A 55 -20.82 15.78 -13.62
CA LEU A 55 -20.93 16.89 -12.67
C LEU A 55 -22.39 17.11 -12.27
N THR A 56 -22.62 17.35 -10.98
CA THR A 56 -23.93 17.68 -10.40
C THR A 56 -23.85 19.03 -9.68
N LEU A 57 -24.81 19.91 -9.94
CA LEU A 57 -25.03 21.15 -9.17
C LEU A 57 -26.13 20.92 -8.13
N CYS A 58 -25.78 21.12 -6.86
CA CYS A 58 -26.67 21.00 -5.71
C CYS A 58 -26.83 22.34 -4.98
N ASN A 59 -28.02 22.65 -4.46
CA ASN A 59 -28.24 23.81 -3.57
C ASN A 59 -27.74 23.55 -2.13
N GLU A 60 -27.92 24.53 -1.26
CA GLU A 60 -27.55 24.43 0.17
C GLU A 60 -28.30 23.30 0.93
N MET A 61 -29.48 22.88 0.43
CA MET A 61 -30.24 21.73 0.96
C MET A 61 -29.78 20.39 0.36
N ASN A 62 -28.73 20.40 -0.47
CA ASN A 62 -28.22 19.27 -1.25
C ASN A 62 -29.20 18.72 -2.31
N GLU A 63 -30.23 19.47 -2.68
CA GLU A 63 -31.13 19.11 -3.78
C GLU A 63 -30.44 19.36 -5.13
N ILE A 64 -30.64 18.45 -6.10
CA ILE A 64 -30.07 18.60 -7.44
C ILE A 64 -30.85 19.66 -8.24
N ILE A 65 -30.12 20.60 -8.85
CA ILE A 65 -30.66 21.63 -9.74
C ILE A 65 -30.28 21.35 -11.20
N ALA A 66 -29.07 20.86 -11.45
CA ALA A 66 -28.59 20.57 -12.78
C ALA A 66 -27.52 19.48 -12.78
N HIS A 67 -27.34 18.85 -13.93
CA HIS A 67 -26.40 17.76 -14.13
C HIS A 67 -25.90 17.72 -15.58
N ALA A 68 -24.64 17.34 -15.77
CA ALA A 68 -24.08 17.10 -17.09
C ALA A 68 -23.05 15.95 -17.12
N VAL A 69 -22.94 15.31 -18.28
CA VAL A 69 -22.00 14.20 -18.52
C VAL A 69 -21.13 14.48 -19.74
N PHE A 70 -19.83 14.20 -19.61
CA PHE A 70 -18.81 14.44 -20.62
C PHE A 70 -17.99 13.18 -20.91
N LEU A 71 -17.78 12.90 -22.20
CA LEU A 71 -17.01 11.77 -22.70
C LEU A 71 -15.93 12.22 -23.71
N ASP A 72 -14.97 11.35 -24.00
CA ASP A 72 -13.82 11.58 -24.90
C ASP A 72 -14.09 11.24 -26.39
N TYR A 73 -15.36 11.05 -26.76
CA TYR A 73 -15.83 10.85 -28.14
C TYR A 73 -17.21 11.50 -28.37
N PRO A 74 -17.64 11.74 -29.64
CA PRO A 74 -18.90 12.41 -29.96
C PRO A 74 -20.15 11.80 -29.32
N ASN A 75 -21.15 12.64 -29.01
CA ASN A 75 -22.42 12.24 -28.39
C ASN A 75 -23.41 11.55 -29.35
N TRP A 76 -23.17 11.67 -30.66
CA TRP A 76 -23.86 10.93 -31.70
C TRP A 76 -22.84 10.10 -32.50
N ASN A 77 -23.27 9.01 -33.14
CA ASN A 77 -22.41 8.09 -33.88
C ASN A 77 -21.99 8.64 -35.27
N ILE A 78 -21.36 9.82 -35.26
CA ILE A 78 -20.95 10.59 -36.45
C ILE A 78 -19.55 10.17 -36.91
N ALA A 79 -18.66 9.86 -35.97
CA ALA A 79 -17.31 9.37 -36.21
C ALA A 79 -16.98 8.29 -35.18
N ASP A 80 -16.14 7.32 -35.55
CA ASP A 80 -15.66 6.32 -34.62
C ASP A 80 -14.86 6.96 -33.47
N GLN A 81 -15.01 6.42 -32.26
CA GLN A 81 -14.36 6.98 -31.08
C GLN A 81 -12.83 7.04 -31.18
N SER A 82 -12.19 6.21 -32.03
CA SER A 82 -10.75 6.20 -32.25
C SER A 82 -10.27 7.23 -33.29
N ASP A 83 -11.11 7.62 -34.26
CA ASP A 83 -10.71 8.40 -35.45
C ASP A 83 -11.34 9.82 -35.55
N TRP A 84 -12.12 10.26 -34.55
CA TRP A 84 -12.86 11.54 -34.62
C TRP A 84 -12.01 12.80 -34.84
N GLU A 85 -10.74 12.81 -34.43
CA GLU A 85 -9.82 13.95 -34.60
C GLU A 85 -9.60 14.25 -36.08
N SER A 86 -9.27 13.23 -36.88
CA SER A 86 -9.13 13.32 -38.33
C SER A 86 -10.41 13.83 -38.98
N PHE A 87 -11.56 13.28 -38.58
CA PHE A 87 -12.87 13.72 -39.07
C PHE A 87 -13.13 15.22 -38.83
N LEU A 88 -12.82 15.74 -37.64
CA LEU A 88 -13.00 17.17 -37.35
C LEU A 88 -12.04 18.06 -38.16
N HIS A 89 -10.79 17.65 -38.35
CA HIS A 89 -9.82 18.41 -39.16
C HIS A 89 -10.15 18.43 -40.66
N GLU A 90 -10.76 17.37 -41.19
CA GLU A 90 -11.21 17.33 -42.59
C GLU A 90 -12.49 18.15 -42.84
N ASN A 91 -13.40 18.20 -41.86
CA ASN A 91 -14.75 18.74 -42.06
C ASN A 91 -15.01 20.14 -41.45
N TYR A 92 -14.12 20.68 -40.60
CA TYR A 92 -14.29 21.99 -39.96
C TYR A 92 -13.04 22.88 -40.05
N VAL A 93 -13.25 24.18 -40.26
CA VAL A 93 -12.17 25.16 -40.46
C VAL A 93 -11.53 25.57 -39.12
N ASP A 94 -10.23 25.85 -39.13
CA ASP A 94 -9.42 26.33 -37.99
C ASP A 94 -9.48 25.45 -36.73
N ASN A 95 -9.83 24.17 -36.89
CA ASN A 95 -9.91 23.22 -35.79
C ASN A 95 -8.56 23.01 -35.06
N LYS A 96 -8.57 23.17 -33.74
CA LYS A 96 -7.44 22.92 -32.80
C LYS A 96 -7.82 21.92 -31.69
N CYS A 97 -8.96 21.27 -31.82
CA CYS A 97 -9.42 20.19 -30.95
C CYS A 97 -8.54 18.95 -31.16
N THR A 98 -8.16 18.32 -30.06
CA THR A 98 -7.31 17.13 -30.00
C THR A 98 -7.82 16.25 -28.86
N PRO A 99 -7.55 14.93 -28.85
CA PRO A 99 -7.94 14.06 -27.74
C PRO A 99 -7.39 14.48 -26.37
N LEU A 100 -6.30 15.27 -26.33
CA LEU A 100 -5.78 15.88 -25.09
C LEU A 100 -6.68 17.00 -24.55
N ASN A 101 -7.16 17.88 -25.42
CA ASN A 101 -7.75 19.18 -25.04
C ASN A 101 -9.27 19.30 -25.27
N THR A 102 -9.95 18.21 -25.62
CA THR A 102 -11.38 18.18 -25.97
C THR A 102 -12.15 17.11 -25.18
N LEU A 103 -13.39 17.45 -24.81
CA LEU A 103 -14.43 16.51 -24.37
C LEU A 103 -15.76 16.88 -25.05
N PHE A 104 -16.67 15.92 -25.15
CA PHE A 104 -18.00 16.08 -25.74
C PHE A 104 -19.06 16.01 -24.64
N MET A 105 -20.04 16.90 -24.69
CA MET A 105 -21.22 16.87 -23.80
C MET A 105 -22.23 15.84 -24.32
N HIS A 106 -22.52 14.81 -23.52
CA HIS A 106 -23.46 13.73 -23.86
C HIS A 106 -24.84 13.88 -23.19
N LEU A 107 -24.92 14.64 -22.10
CA LEU A 107 -26.17 14.95 -21.41
C LEU A 107 -26.02 16.31 -20.72
N PHE A 108 -27.08 17.11 -20.75
CA PHE A 108 -27.30 18.25 -19.87
C PHE A 108 -28.78 18.30 -19.47
N VAL A 109 -29.05 18.42 -18.18
CA VAL A 109 -30.40 18.64 -17.61
C VAL A 109 -30.33 19.68 -16.51
N ALA A 110 -31.36 20.52 -16.39
CA ALA A 110 -31.44 21.56 -15.37
C ALA A 110 -32.91 21.92 -15.06
N LYS A 111 -33.17 22.45 -13.85
CA LYS A 111 -34.43 23.14 -13.55
C LYS A 111 -34.57 24.37 -14.49
N GLU A 112 -35.66 24.44 -15.26
CA GLU A 112 -35.92 25.47 -16.29
C GLU A 112 -35.61 26.91 -15.81
N GLU A 113 -36.00 27.27 -14.59
CA GLU A 113 -35.80 28.63 -14.07
C GLU A 113 -34.32 29.05 -14.00
N TYR A 114 -33.39 28.10 -13.89
CA TYR A 114 -31.96 28.32 -13.64
C TYR A 114 -31.03 27.81 -14.76
N ALA A 115 -31.57 27.29 -15.87
CA ALA A 115 -30.82 26.57 -16.89
C ALA A 115 -29.56 27.33 -17.39
N ALA A 116 -29.67 28.65 -17.65
CA ALA A 116 -28.55 29.48 -18.12
C ALA A 116 -27.42 29.66 -17.09
N GLY A 117 -27.78 29.85 -15.81
CA GLY A 117 -26.77 29.94 -14.74
C GLY A 117 -26.09 28.59 -14.50
N CYS A 118 -26.85 27.51 -14.63
CA CYS A 118 -26.36 26.14 -14.48
C CYS A 118 -25.45 25.70 -15.63
N SER A 119 -25.78 26.02 -16.88
CA SER A 119 -24.97 25.68 -18.06
C SER A 119 -23.58 26.33 -17.98
N GLN A 120 -23.53 27.63 -17.68
CA GLN A 120 -22.30 28.40 -17.49
C GLN A 120 -21.44 27.85 -16.34
N GLU A 121 -22.01 27.61 -15.15
CA GLU A 121 -21.22 27.11 -14.00
C GLU A 121 -20.78 25.64 -14.18
N ILE A 122 -21.57 24.78 -14.83
CA ILE A 122 -21.14 23.41 -15.17
C ILE A 122 -19.94 23.44 -16.12
N VAL A 123 -20.01 24.22 -17.20
CA VAL A 123 -18.93 24.34 -18.20
C VAL A 123 -17.68 24.94 -17.57
N ARG A 124 -17.83 26.01 -16.78
CA ARG A 124 -16.75 26.61 -15.99
C ARG A 124 -16.12 25.58 -15.04
N ARG A 125 -16.93 24.77 -14.36
CA ARG A 125 -16.43 23.73 -13.43
C ARG A 125 -15.75 22.58 -14.15
N ALA A 126 -16.18 22.20 -15.35
CA ALA A 126 -15.50 21.21 -16.19
C ALA A 126 -14.08 21.68 -16.58
N PHE A 127 -13.94 22.93 -17.04
CA PHE A 127 -12.63 23.54 -17.34
C PHE A 127 -11.71 23.75 -16.13
N ILE A 128 -12.27 23.86 -14.91
CA ILE A 128 -11.53 23.87 -13.65
C ILE A 128 -11.09 22.45 -13.27
N THR A 129 -11.95 21.45 -13.48
CA THR A 129 -11.71 20.04 -13.08
C THR A 129 -10.68 19.34 -13.98
N VAL A 130 -10.57 19.73 -15.25
CA VAL A 130 -9.64 19.12 -16.22
C VAL A 130 -8.69 20.20 -16.76
N PRO A 131 -7.47 20.35 -16.21
CA PRO A 131 -6.54 21.42 -16.56
C PRO A 131 -6.11 21.46 -18.03
N GLU A 132 -6.14 20.33 -18.75
CA GLU A 132 -5.77 20.21 -20.17
C GLU A 132 -6.91 20.58 -21.12
N LEU A 133 -8.15 20.60 -20.63
CA LEU A 133 -9.36 20.85 -21.43
C LEU A 133 -9.38 22.30 -21.93
N HIS A 134 -9.54 22.49 -23.24
CA HIS A 134 -9.67 23.79 -23.89
C HIS A 134 -10.99 23.96 -24.64
N PHE A 135 -11.61 22.85 -25.08
CA PHE A 135 -12.84 22.87 -25.87
C PHE A 135 -13.83 21.85 -25.32
N ILE A 136 -15.08 22.26 -25.15
CA ILE A 136 -16.21 21.34 -24.98
C ILE A 136 -17.02 21.38 -26.26
N LEU A 137 -17.28 20.20 -26.85
CA LEU A 137 -18.02 20.06 -28.10
C LEU A 137 -19.41 19.45 -27.85
N LEU A 138 -20.36 19.77 -28.72
CA LEU A 138 -21.72 19.23 -28.68
C LEU A 138 -22.25 19.09 -30.13
N PHE A 139 -22.68 17.89 -30.51
CA PHE A 139 -23.42 17.68 -31.76
C PHE A 139 -24.93 17.61 -31.48
N ILE A 140 -25.72 18.24 -32.36
CA ILE A 140 -27.18 18.35 -32.24
C ILE A 140 -27.80 18.07 -33.61
N PRO A 141 -28.95 17.37 -33.70
CA PRO A 141 -29.68 17.21 -34.96
C PRO A 141 -29.94 18.57 -35.64
N ALA A 142 -29.72 18.66 -36.95
CA ALA A 142 -29.74 19.92 -37.69
C ALA A 142 -31.12 20.59 -37.80
N ASP A 143 -32.21 19.82 -37.58
CA ASP A 143 -33.58 20.32 -37.51
C ASP A 143 -33.93 20.95 -36.14
N GLU A 144 -33.13 20.69 -35.10
CA GLU A 144 -33.32 21.20 -33.73
C GLU A 144 -32.40 22.40 -33.47
N ASN A 145 -32.89 23.35 -32.64
CA ASN A 145 -32.08 24.49 -32.17
C ASN A 145 -31.79 24.32 -30.69
N LEU A 146 -30.70 24.92 -30.19
CA LEU A 146 -30.44 25.00 -28.76
C LEU A 146 -31.53 25.81 -28.04
N GLU A 147 -31.81 25.45 -26.79
CA GLU A 147 -32.48 26.36 -25.86
C GLU A 147 -31.62 27.63 -25.70
N PRO A 148 -32.21 28.84 -25.65
CA PRO A 148 -31.46 30.09 -25.51
C PRO A 148 -30.47 30.08 -24.33
N GLU A 149 -30.86 29.43 -23.24
CA GLU A 149 -30.07 29.24 -22.02
C GLU A 149 -28.78 28.39 -22.21
N ILE A 150 -28.67 27.66 -23.32
CA ILE A 150 -27.49 26.87 -23.69
C ILE A 150 -26.81 27.46 -24.94
N GLU A 151 -27.56 28.09 -25.84
CA GLU A 151 -27.02 28.80 -27.01
C GLU A 151 -26.00 29.88 -26.61
N ASP A 152 -26.26 30.63 -25.53
CA ASP A 152 -25.33 31.62 -24.95
C ASP A 152 -23.96 31.03 -24.50
N VAL A 153 -23.83 29.70 -24.40
CA VAL A 153 -22.61 29.01 -23.95
C VAL A 153 -21.77 28.46 -25.10
N PHE A 154 -22.35 28.32 -26.30
CA PHE A 154 -21.77 27.56 -27.41
C PHE A 154 -21.81 28.31 -28.74
N GLU A 155 -20.69 28.33 -29.48
CA GLU A 155 -20.63 28.85 -30.85
C GLU A 155 -20.87 27.74 -31.89
N LYS A 156 -21.59 28.04 -32.97
CA LYS A 156 -21.71 27.11 -34.11
C LYS A 156 -20.41 27.08 -34.92
N MET A 157 -19.80 25.91 -35.06
CA MET A 157 -18.53 25.75 -35.78
C MET A 157 -18.75 25.84 -37.30
N THR A 158 -17.83 26.49 -38.02
CA THR A 158 -17.92 26.66 -39.48
C THR A 158 -17.40 25.42 -40.22
N ALA A 159 -18.27 24.77 -41.00
CA ALA A 159 -17.91 23.63 -41.83
C ALA A 159 -16.97 24.02 -42.99
N ALA A 160 -16.08 23.08 -43.35
CA ALA A 160 -15.10 23.27 -44.41
C ALA A 160 -15.73 23.23 -45.82
N PRO A 161 -15.14 23.93 -46.82
CA PRO A 161 -15.68 23.93 -48.18
C PRO A 161 -15.62 22.54 -48.81
N GLY A 162 -16.77 21.89 -49.01
CA GLY A 162 -16.86 20.52 -49.52
C GLY A 162 -16.87 19.43 -48.44
N SER A 163 -17.06 19.81 -47.17
CA SER A 163 -17.29 18.91 -46.03
C SER A 163 -18.35 17.84 -46.33
N VAL A 164 -18.12 16.62 -45.82
CA VAL A 164 -19.03 15.48 -45.87
C VAL A 164 -19.64 15.20 -44.49
N ALA A 165 -19.42 16.07 -43.50
CA ALA A 165 -20.17 16.02 -42.24
C ALA A 165 -21.67 15.98 -42.54
N ASP A 166 -22.36 14.98 -41.98
CA ASP A 166 -23.76 14.68 -42.29
C ASP A 166 -24.62 15.95 -42.20
N ALA A 167 -25.45 16.16 -43.22
CA ALA A 167 -26.41 17.26 -43.27
C ALA A 167 -27.39 17.25 -42.07
N ASP A 168 -27.46 16.12 -41.37
CA ASP A 168 -28.35 15.81 -40.27
C ASP A 168 -27.85 16.34 -38.92
N PHE A 169 -26.61 16.86 -38.79
CA PHE A 169 -26.07 17.36 -37.51
C PHE A 169 -25.34 18.72 -37.60
N THR A 170 -25.49 19.55 -36.58
CA THR A 170 -24.69 20.77 -36.35
C THR A 170 -23.70 20.57 -35.19
N LEU A 171 -22.45 21.00 -35.38
CA LEU A 171 -21.43 21.05 -34.34
C LEU A 171 -21.38 22.41 -33.64
N PHE A 172 -21.41 22.36 -32.31
CA PHE A 172 -21.24 23.48 -31.40
C PHE A 172 -19.95 23.34 -30.58
N VAL A 173 -19.27 24.45 -30.31
CA VAL A 173 -18.02 24.53 -29.54
C VAL A 173 -18.12 25.57 -28.44
N CYS A 174 -17.71 25.21 -27.23
CA CYS A 174 -17.48 26.13 -26.11
C CYS A 174 -15.97 26.25 -25.85
N PRO A 175 -15.34 27.41 -26.13
CA PRO A 175 -13.94 27.66 -25.82
C PRO A 175 -13.71 28.01 -24.34
N ARG A 176 -12.72 27.38 -23.70
CA ARG A 176 -12.38 27.63 -22.28
C ARG A 176 -12.14 29.09 -21.92
N HIS A 177 -11.59 29.88 -22.84
CA HIS A 177 -11.19 31.25 -22.55
C HIS A 177 -12.35 32.19 -22.23
N TRP A 178 -13.60 31.81 -22.56
CA TRP A 178 -14.81 32.57 -22.21
C TRP A 178 -15.16 32.46 -20.72
N TYR A 179 -15.00 31.28 -20.13
CA TYR A 179 -15.44 30.98 -18.75
C TYR A 179 -14.29 30.86 -17.75
N HIS A 180 -13.08 30.61 -18.23
CA HIS A 180 -11.87 30.44 -17.44
C HIS A 180 -10.64 30.85 -18.26
N PRO A 181 -10.38 32.16 -18.45
CA PRO A 181 -9.26 32.66 -19.26
C PRO A 181 -7.88 32.23 -18.75
N GLN A 182 -6.86 32.39 -19.60
CA GLN A 182 -5.46 32.24 -19.21
C GLN A 182 -5.01 33.51 -18.47
N LEU A 183 -4.18 33.38 -17.44
CA LEU A 183 -3.66 34.54 -16.70
C LEU A 183 -2.49 35.18 -17.46
N TYR A 184 -2.40 36.50 -17.38
CA TYR A 184 -1.21 37.22 -17.86
C TYR A 184 -0.12 37.15 -16.79
N VAL A 185 1.12 36.87 -17.18
CA VAL A 185 2.23 36.66 -16.24
C VAL A 185 3.37 37.63 -16.56
N ARG A 186 3.86 38.34 -15.54
CA ARG A 186 4.93 39.35 -15.66
C ARG A 186 5.84 39.39 -14.43
N LYS A 187 6.98 40.08 -14.52
CA LYS A 187 7.79 40.41 -13.33
C LYS A 187 6.98 41.22 -12.31
N ALA A 188 7.24 40.93 -11.03
CA ALA A 188 6.64 41.60 -9.88
C ALA A 188 7.17 43.05 -9.73
N ARG A 189 6.30 43.94 -9.26
CA ARG A 189 6.54 45.35 -8.94
C ARG A 189 6.17 45.60 -7.49
N LEU A 190 6.73 46.65 -6.88
CA LEU A 190 6.42 47.01 -5.49
C LEU A 190 4.95 47.40 -5.27
N GLU A 191 4.27 47.86 -6.33
CA GLU A 191 2.83 48.17 -6.34
C GLU A 191 1.98 46.91 -6.10
N ASP A 192 2.44 45.74 -6.55
CA ASP A 192 1.72 44.46 -6.43
C ASP A 192 1.64 43.96 -4.96
N TYR A 193 2.41 44.55 -4.03
CA TYR A 193 2.44 44.13 -2.63
C TYR A 193 1.07 44.25 -1.96
N ASP A 194 0.33 45.35 -2.20
CA ASP A 194 -0.95 45.60 -1.55
C ASP A 194 -2.04 44.61 -2.00
N ASP A 195 -2.00 44.15 -3.26
CA ASP A 195 -2.89 43.13 -3.82
C ASP A 195 -2.58 41.71 -3.28
N LEU A 196 -1.29 41.40 -3.13
CA LEU A 196 -0.82 40.08 -2.69
C LEU A 196 -0.96 39.86 -1.18
N MET A 197 -0.89 40.93 -0.37
CA MET A 197 -0.97 40.84 1.09
C MET A 197 -2.27 40.20 1.62
N PRO A 198 -3.47 40.48 1.07
CA PRO A 198 -4.70 39.73 1.40
C PRO A 198 -4.62 38.23 1.13
N ILE A 199 -4.02 37.81 0.00
CA ILE A 199 -3.86 36.41 -0.40
C ILE A 199 -2.91 35.71 0.59
N TRP A 200 -1.74 36.32 0.81
CA TRP A 200 -0.73 35.90 1.79
C TRP A 200 -1.32 35.75 3.21
N THR A 201 -2.14 36.71 3.62
CA THR A 201 -2.75 36.76 4.95
C THR A 201 -3.83 35.68 5.15
N ARG A 202 -4.49 35.22 4.08
CA ARG A 202 -5.47 34.11 4.15
C ARG A 202 -4.79 32.74 4.09
N GLN A 203 -3.85 32.57 3.17
CA GLN A 203 -3.18 31.28 2.94
C GLN A 203 -2.16 30.92 4.03
N SER A 204 -1.91 31.82 4.99
CA SER A 204 -1.01 31.49 6.09
C SER A 204 -1.32 32.12 7.43
N GLU A 205 -1.54 31.24 8.41
CA GLU A 205 -1.30 31.52 9.83
C GLU A 205 0.17 31.19 10.19
N ILE A 206 0.77 30.16 9.58
CA ILE A 206 2.12 29.65 9.88
C ILE A 206 3.24 30.60 9.39
N LEU A 207 3.12 31.17 8.19
CA LEU A 207 4.13 32.09 7.64
C LEU A 207 4.13 33.45 8.37
N LYS A 208 3.05 33.82 9.08
CA LYS A 208 3.02 35.03 9.92
C LYS A 208 3.90 34.92 11.17
N GLU A 209 4.08 33.72 11.69
CA GLU A 209 5.00 33.46 12.81
C GLU A 209 6.46 33.34 12.34
N THR A 210 6.68 32.95 11.08
CA THR A 210 8.01 32.65 10.54
C THR A 210 8.65 33.83 9.81
N TYR A 211 7.87 34.72 9.18
CA TYR A 211 8.37 35.80 8.31
C TYR A 211 7.88 37.18 8.75
N THR A 212 8.79 38.15 8.83
CA THR A 212 8.47 39.56 9.07
C THR A 212 7.57 40.15 7.97
N GLN A 213 6.72 41.12 8.33
CA GLN A 213 5.73 41.76 7.42
C GLN A 213 6.34 42.33 6.11
N TYR A 214 7.64 42.62 6.08
CA TYR A 214 8.36 43.16 4.92
C TYR A 214 8.96 42.10 3.99
N PHE A 215 8.95 40.81 4.35
CA PHE A 215 9.63 39.74 3.60
C PHE A 215 9.23 39.66 2.12
N LEU A 216 7.93 39.77 1.82
CA LEU A 216 7.44 39.77 0.44
C LEU A 216 7.92 41.01 -0.34
N ALA A 217 7.95 42.18 0.30
CA ALA A 217 8.48 43.40 -0.31
C ALA A 217 9.99 43.31 -0.56
N ASP A 218 10.75 42.68 0.34
CA ASP A 218 12.19 42.46 0.16
C ASP A 218 12.47 41.49 -1.01
N LEU A 219 11.68 40.42 -1.18
CA LEU A 219 11.77 39.52 -2.34
C LEU A 219 11.46 40.23 -3.67
N ILE A 220 10.46 41.11 -3.70
CA ILE A 220 10.12 41.90 -4.89
C ILE A 220 11.22 42.94 -5.19
N LYS A 221 11.85 43.50 -4.15
CA LYS A 221 12.87 44.54 -4.27
C LYS A 221 14.26 44.00 -4.64
N CYS A 222 14.61 42.81 -4.17
CA CYS A 222 15.94 42.20 -4.33
C CYS A 222 15.99 41.21 -5.51
N GLN A 223 15.44 41.59 -6.66
CA GLN A 223 15.53 40.81 -7.89
C GLN A 223 16.87 41.06 -8.61
N ASP A 224 17.58 39.99 -8.95
CA ASP A 224 18.85 39.99 -9.68
C ASP A 224 18.85 38.90 -10.77
N GLU A 225 19.97 38.63 -11.44
CA GLU A 225 20.01 37.61 -12.52
C GLU A 225 19.68 36.20 -11.99
N GLU A 226 19.96 35.91 -10.72
CA GLU A 226 19.74 34.60 -10.11
C GLU A 226 18.36 34.47 -9.44
N ASN A 227 17.84 35.55 -8.84
CA ASN A 227 16.59 35.61 -8.08
C ASN A 227 15.56 36.48 -8.80
N GLN A 228 14.45 35.88 -9.24
CA GLN A 228 13.36 36.58 -9.93
C GLN A 228 12.05 36.46 -9.15
N ALA A 229 11.22 37.51 -9.22
CA ALA A 229 9.88 37.52 -8.65
C ALA A 229 8.85 37.80 -9.75
N VAL A 230 7.80 37.00 -9.80
CA VAL A 230 6.82 36.96 -10.90
C VAL A 230 5.41 37.00 -10.32
N VAL A 231 4.51 37.75 -10.95
CA VAL A 231 3.09 37.79 -10.60
C VAL A 231 2.23 37.33 -11.78
N CYS A 232 1.04 36.83 -11.47
CA CYS A 232 -0.04 36.66 -12.44
C CYS A 232 -1.15 37.69 -12.19
N GLU A 233 -1.70 38.23 -13.27
CA GLU A 233 -2.70 39.29 -13.25
C GLU A 233 -4.04 38.78 -13.82
N ALA A 234 -5.13 39.22 -13.18
CA ALA A 234 -6.49 39.15 -13.69
C ALA A 234 -7.14 40.52 -13.46
N ASP A 235 -7.79 41.08 -14.49
CA ASP A 235 -8.46 42.39 -14.44
C ASP A 235 -7.59 43.50 -13.81
N ASP A 236 -6.35 43.63 -14.30
CA ASP A 236 -5.29 44.57 -13.84
C ASP A 236 -4.92 44.47 -12.33
N THR A 237 -5.30 43.38 -11.66
CA THR A 237 -5.02 43.10 -10.24
C THR A 237 -4.09 41.90 -10.10
N ALA A 238 -3.10 41.94 -9.19
CA ALA A 238 -2.20 40.80 -8.96
C ALA A 238 -2.89 39.69 -8.14
N VAL A 239 -3.18 38.54 -8.78
CA VAL A 239 -3.92 37.41 -8.16
C VAL A 239 -3.05 36.23 -7.76
N GLY A 240 -1.74 36.31 -7.97
CA GLY A 240 -0.78 35.31 -7.51
C GLY A 240 0.67 35.73 -7.71
N PHE A 241 1.58 35.05 -7.02
CA PHE A 241 3.00 35.37 -6.92
C PHE A 241 3.85 34.09 -6.88
N MET A 242 5.01 34.15 -7.54
CA MET A 242 6.03 33.10 -7.55
C MET A 242 7.42 33.72 -7.45
N SER A 243 8.23 33.25 -6.51
CA SER A 243 9.66 33.60 -6.38
C SER A 243 10.53 32.40 -6.75
N VAL A 244 11.53 32.63 -7.60
CA VAL A 244 12.37 31.60 -8.20
C VAL A 244 13.85 31.95 -8.12
N CYS A 245 14.71 30.94 -8.01
CA CYS A 245 16.16 31.08 -7.85
C CYS A 245 16.93 30.01 -8.63
N SER A 246 17.93 30.40 -9.42
CA SER A 246 18.80 29.48 -10.17
C SER A 246 19.85 28.76 -9.32
N GLN A 247 20.14 29.25 -8.11
CA GLN A 247 21.03 28.56 -7.16
C GLN A 247 20.27 27.42 -6.47
N VAL A 248 20.63 26.17 -6.79
CA VAL A 248 20.04 24.95 -6.25
C VAL A 248 21.14 24.09 -5.64
N ASN A 249 20.95 23.63 -4.39
CA ASN A 249 21.86 22.67 -3.76
C ASN A 249 21.59 21.25 -4.29
N VAL A 250 22.05 21.00 -5.52
CA VAL A 250 21.86 19.74 -6.23
C VAL A 250 22.53 18.57 -5.49
N THR A 251 23.67 18.80 -4.84
CA THR A 251 24.37 17.79 -4.01
C THR A 251 23.51 17.25 -2.88
N LEU A 252 22.85 18.14 -2.11
CA LEU A 252 21.91 17.72 -1.05
C LEU A 252 20.75 16.89 -1.61
N PHE A 253 20.27 17.21 -2.82
CA PHE A 253 19.18 16.46 -3.44
C PHE A 253 19.63 15.08 -3.93
N GLN A 254 20.86 14.96 -4.44
CA GLN A 254 21.47 13.68 -4.82
C GLN A 254 21.72 12.76 -3.61
N GLU A 255 21.96 13.33 -2.42
CA GLU A 255 22.09 12.57 -1.17
C GLU A 255 20.74 12.13 -0.57
N CYS A 256 19.65 12.82 -0.91
CA CYS A 256 18.34 12.66 -0.26
C CYS A 256 17.28 11.96 -1.13
N PHE A 257 17.42 11.95 -2.46
CA PHE A 257 16.39 11.48 -3.40
C PHE A 257 16.97 10.70 -4.58
N ASP A 258 16.19 9.74 -5.12
CA ASP A 258 16.54 9.05 -6.36
C ASP A 258 16.35 9.96 -7.58
N LEU A 259 17.42 10.68 -7.92
CA LEU A 259 17.52 11.51 -9.12
C LEU A 259 18.09 10.76 -10.33
N GLY A 260 18.26 9.43 -10.27
CA GLY A 260 18.73 8.61 -11.37
C GLY A 260 17.96 8.84 -12.68
N PRO A 261 16.61 8.82 -12.67
CA PRO A 261 15.78 9.09 -13.85
C PRO A 261 15.90 10.51 -14.41
N PHE A 262 16.43 11.48 -13.65
CA PHE A 262 16.59 12.88 -14.03
C PHE A 262 18.07 13.28 -14.21
N HIS A 263 18.96 12.30 -14.37
CA HIS A 263 20.41 12.50 -14.51
C HIS A 263 21.00 13.40 -13.41
N GLY A 264 20.55 13.19 -12.16
CA GLY A 264 21.05 13.97 -11.02
C GLY A 264 20.75 15.47 -11.08
N LEU A 265 19.77 15.91 -11.88
CA LEU A 265 19.51 17.32 -12.21
C LEU A 265 20.71 18.05 -12.85
N CYS A 266 21.64 17.31 -13.45
CA CYS A 266 22.84 17.82 -14.09
C CYS A 266 22.77 17.63 -15.62
N LYS A 267 23.56 18.41 -16.37
CA LYS A 267 23.74 18.16 -17.81
C LYS A 267 24.65 16.93 -18.02
N PRO A 268 24.38 16.02 -18.97
CA PRO A 268 25.24 14.85 -19.19
C PRO A 268 26.70 15.20 -19.50
N HIS A 269 27.63 14.52 -18.84
CA HIS A 269 29.07 14.70 -18.97
C HIS A 269 29.78 13.36 -19.23
N PRO A 270 30.82 13.30 -20.09
CA PRO A 270 31.49 12.03 -20.43
C PRO A 270 32.23 11.36 -19.25
N GLU A 271 32.43 12.08 -18.14
CA GLU A 271 33.05 11.57 -16.91
C GLU A 271 32.02 11.16 -15.83
N ASP A 272 30.73 11.14 -16.16
CA ASP A 272 29.68 10.70 -15.22
C ASP A 272 29.79 9.20 -14.91
N ILE A 273 29.85 8.86 -13.62
CA ILE A 273 29.96 7.45 -13.16
C ILE A 273 28.55 6.97 -12.80
N LEU A 274 27.86 6.40 -13.80
CA LEU A 274 26.44 6.00 -13.71
C LEU A 274 26.21 4.54 -13.34
N LYS A 275 27.26 3.72 -13.28
CA LYS A 275 27.23 2.30 -12.90
C LYS A 275 28.49 1.95 -12.10
N MET A 276 28.42 0.90 -11.28
CA MET A 276 29.63 0.29 -10.74
C MET A 276 30.57 -0.14 -11.88
N PRO A 277 31.89 0.11 -11.78
CA PRO A 277 32.87 -0.51 -12.67
C PRO A 277 32.88 -2.03 -12.40
N GLU A 278 32.66 -2.83 -13.45
CA GLU A 278 32.84 -4.28 -13.36
C GLU A 278 34.30 -4.58 -12.95
N LYS A 279 34.49 -5.39 -11.89
CA LYS A 279 35.83 -5.88 -11.55
C LYS A 279 36.33 -6.73 -12.73
N PRO A 280 37.57 -6.54 -13.21
CA PRO A 280 38.08 -7.34 -14.30
C PRO A 280 38.09 -8.81 -13.89
N SER A 281 37.38 -9.65 -14.64
CA SER A 281 37.40 -11.09 -14.45
C SER A 281 38.81 -11.60 -14.72
N VAL A 282 39.31 -12.43 -13.80
CA VAL A 282 40.53 -13.20 -14.03
C VAL A 282 40.22 -14.21 -15.13
N GLN A 283 40.70 -13.97 -16.34
CA GLN A 283 40.68 -14.98 -17.39
C GLN A 283 41.65 -16.08 -17.00
N GLU A 284 41.17 -17.32 -16.97
CA GLU A 284 42.04 -18.50 -16.89
C GLU A 284 42.81 -18.62 -18.21
N ASP A 285 44.13 -18.73 -18.12
CA ASP A 285 45.02 -18.82 -19.28
C ASP A 285 44.81 -20.14 -20.06
N GLU A 286 44.37 -20.05 -21.32
CA GLU A 286 44.61 -21.12 -22.30
C GLU A 286 45.90 -20.85 -23.10
N ASP A 287 46.89 -21.71 -22.89
CA ASP A 287 48.17 -21.73 -23.61
C ASP A 287 48.03 -21.81 -25.14
N LYS A 288 48.71 -20.90 -25.87
CA LYS A 288 49.72 -21.27 -26.91
C LYS A 288 50.45 -20.08 -27.57
N SER A 289 51.71 -19.93 -27.16
CA SER A 289 52.90 -19.71 -28.01
C SER A 289 52.76 -18.99 -29.37
N ASN A 290 53.46 -17.84 -29.54
CA ASN A 290 54.76 -17.87 -30.22
C ASN A 290 55.56 -16.55 -30.20
N GLN A 291 56.83 -16.69 -29.76
CA GLN A 291 58.04 -16.09 -30.33
C GLN A 291 58.29 -14.56 -30.32
N THR A 292 59.24 -14.16 -29.45
CA THR A 292 60.39 -13.23 -29.68
C THR A 292 60.13 -11.79 -30.15
N SER A 293 60.86 -10.76 -29.68
CA SER A 293 62.15 -10.75 -28.98
C SER A 293 62.46 -9.37 -28.37
N GLN A 294 63.25 -9.36 -27.27
CA GLN A 294 64.22 -8.32 -26.88
C GLN A 294 63.70 -6.91 -26.46
N GLU A 295 64.33 -6.20 -25.51
CA GLU A 295 65.22 -6.56 -24.38
C GLU A 295 65.42 -5.31 -23.50
N THR A 296 65.36 -5.44 -22.15
CA THR A 296 66.11 -4.65 -21.12
C THR A 296 66.04 -3.10 -21.09
N GLU A 297 66.22 -2.35 -19.99
CA GLU A 297 66.53 -2.53 -18.56
C GLU A 297 65.88 -1.31 -17.83
N SER A 298 65.23 -1.36 -16.66
CA SER A 298 65.62 -1.75 -15.27
C SER A 298 66.23 -0.60 -14.41
N VAL A 299 66.16 -0.75 -13.07
CA VAL A 299 66.65 0.17 -11.99
C VAL A 299 65.82 1.46 -11.82
N SER A 300 64.88 1.66 -10.87
CA SER A 300 64.75 1.42 -9.42
C SER A 300 65.27 2.54 -8.50
N SER A 301 64.52 2.81 -7.41
CA SER A 301 64.97 3.45 -6.14
C SER A 301 65.25 4.98 -6.17
N GLN A 302 65.15 5.77 -5.08
CA GLN A 302 64.73 5.53 -3.69
C GLN A 302 64.45 6.88 -2.95
N ASN A 303 63.55 6.85 -1.96
CA ASN A 303 63.62 7.48 -0.61
C ASN A 303 63.79 9.02 -0.33
N PHE A 304 62.89 9.50 0.55
CA PHE A 304 63.05 10.41 1.73
C PHE A 304 63.45 11.91 1.55
N GLU A 305 62.71 12.85 2.19
CA GLU A 305 63.05 13.54 3.47
C GLU A 305 62.14 14.75 3.83
N HIS A 306 61.33 14.58 4.90
CA HIS A 306 61.18 15.38 6.14
C HIS A 306 61.34 16.93 6.29
N ILE A 307 60.56 17.50 7.25
CA ILE A 307 60.61 18.82 7.99
C ILE A 307 60.39 20.12 7.15
N HIS A 308 59.85 21.26 7.65
CA HIS A 308 59.74 21.79 9.02
C HIS A 308 58.53 22.72 9.27
N ASP A 309 58.14 22.86 10.55
CA ASP A 309 57.07 23.73 11.07
C ASP A 309 57.59 25.12 11.55
N GLN A 310 56.77 26.19 11.42
CA GLN A 310 56.96 27.48 12.10
C GLN A 310 55.74 28.44 11.92
N GLY A 311 55.25 29.04 13.02
CA GLY A 311 54.16 30.02 13.00
C GLY A 311 54.57 31.43 13.44
N ALA A 312 53.68 32.42 13.23
CA ALA A 312 53.79 33.77 13.79
C ALA A 312 52.40 34.42 13.91
N ALA A 313 52.20 35.27 14.93
CA ALA A 313 50.98 36.05 15.16
C ALA A 313 51.31 37.54 15.32
N VAL A 314 50.50 38.43 14.75
CA VAL A 314 50.56 39.90 14.94
C VAL A 314 49.14 40.49 14.89
N GLN A 315 48.92 41.60 15.60
CA GLN A 315 47.66 42.34 15.76
C GLN A 315 47.59 43.54 14.76
N THR A 316 46.54 44.37 14.61
CA THR A 316 45.37 44.71 15.47
C THR A 316 44.25 45.34 14.59
N GLU A 317 43.18 45.81 15.25
CA GLU A 317 42.28 46.92 14.87
C GLU A 317 40.97 46.64 14.10
N GLU A 318 39.96 47.41 14.52
CA GLU A 318 38.53 47.18 14.33
C GLU A 318 37.95 48.07 13.22
N ALA A 319 36.96 47.56 12.49
CA ALA A 319 35.97 48.39 11.81
C ALA A 319 34.59 47.73 11.94
N VAL A 320 33.68 48.39 12.67
CA VAL A 320 32.32 47.89 12.91
C VAL A 320 31.49 48.05 11.63
N THR A 321 31.05 46.93 11.06
CA THR A 321 29.96 46.88 10.07
C THR A 321 29.00 45.79 10.49
N VAL A 322 27.72 46.14 10.64
CA VAL A 322 26.69 45.23 11.14
C VAL A 322 26.35 44.21 10.06
N SER A 323 26.72 42.95 10.28
CA SER A 323 26.34 41.83 9.43
C SER A 323 24.92 41.38 9.72
N HIS A 324 24.11 41.19 8.68
CA HIS A 324 22.79 40.59 8.79
C HIS A 324 22.90 39.12 9.24
N THR A 325 21.95 38.67 10.05
CA THR A 325 21.91 37.33 10.63
C THR A 325 21.55 36.28 9.57
N GLU A 326 22.53 35.55 9.05
CA GLU A 326 22.28 34.23 8.45
C GLU A 326 21.99 33.23 9.59
N LEU A 327 20.87 32.51 9.48
CA LEU A 327 20.49 31.48 10.47
C LEU A 327 20.97 30.10 10.04
N LEU A 328 22.12 29.72 10.58
CA LEU A 328 22.42 28.41 11.17
C LEU A 328 22.11 27.15 10.34
N LEU A 329 23.10 26.72 9.56
CA LEU A 329 23.45 25.29 9.43
C LEU A 329 24.61 25.02 10.38
N ASP A 330 24.41 24.20 11.41
CA ASP A 330 25.41 23.96 12.47
C ASP A 330 26.02 22.55 12.39
N ASP A 331 27.36 22.52 12.36
CA ASP A 331 28.32 21.42 12.56
C ASP A 331 27.88 19.95 12.38
N VAL A 332 28.39 19.31 11.32
CA VAL A 332 28.83 17.89 11.36
C VAL A 332 30.30 17.83 10.92
N LYS A 333 31.19 17.47 11.85
CA LYS A 333 32.64 17.35 11.59
C LYS A 333 33.03 15.93 11.18
N ASP A 334 34.04 15.85 10.32
CA ASP A 334 34.66 14.61 9.83
C ASP A 334 34.99 13.60 10.93
N PHE A 335 34.63 12.33 10.71
CA PHE A 335 35.25 11.20 11.39
C PHE A 335 35.61 10.09 10.40
N LYS A 336 36.92 9.95 10.13
CA LYS A 336 37.49 8.75 9.50
C LYS A 336 37.55 7.61 10.53
N ALA A 337 36.82 6.52 10.28
CA ALA A 337 36.99 5.25 10.99
C ALA A 337 37.56 4.20 10.02
N SER A 338 38.56 3.44 10.46
CA SER A 338 39.22 2.43 9.61
C SER A 338 38.43 1.11 9.61
N ALA A 339 38.15 0.59 8.43
CA ALA A 339 37.53 -0.72 8.28
C ALA A 339 38.46 -1.85 8.78
N THR A 340 37.90 -2.79 9.54
CA THR A 340 38.50 -4.12 9.79
C THR A 340 37.40 -5.14 9.49
N LEU A 341 37.66 -6.06 8.56
CA LEU A 341 36.67 -7.03 8.10
C LEU A 341 36.26 -8.01 9.21
N LEU A 342 35.02 -8.52 9.14
CA LEU A 342 34.73 -9.96 9.09
C LEU A 342 33.26 -10.24 8.72
N LEU A 343 33.07 -10.92 7.58
CA LEU A 343 31.88 -11.69 7.16
C LEU A 343 30.49 -11.03 7.31
N GLU A 344 30.13 -10.18 6.35
CA GLU A 344 28.73 -9.79 6.10
C GLU A 344 28.13 -10.58 4.93
N THR A 345 26.85 -10.93 5.05
CA THR A 345 26.02 -11.38 3.92
C THR A 345 25.71 -10.18 3.03
N GLU A 346 25.84 -10.34 1.70
CA GLU A 346 25.77 -9.25 0.73
C GLU A 346 24.39 -8.54 0.71
N GLU A 347 24.30 -7.41 1.40
CA GLU A 347 23.48 -6.28 0.95
C GLU A 347 24.42 -5.37 0.14
N GLU A 348 24.12 -5.11 -1.14
CA GLU A 348 24.84 -4.08 -1.88
C GLU A 348 24.62 -2.72 -1.21
N ASP A 349 25.67 -2.08 -0.70
CA ASP A 349 25.62 -0.67 -0.37
C ASP A 349 25.24 0.10 -1.64
N ALA A 350 24.08 0.78 -1.60
CA ALA A 350 23.47 1.39 -2.77
C ALA A 350 24.48 2.27 -3.52
N PHE A 351 24.77 1.92 -4.77
CA PHE A 351 25.68 2.69 -5.60
C PHE A 351 25.06 4.06 -5.91
N HIS A 352 25.66 5.12 -5.38
CA HIS A 352 25.25 6.51 -5.66
C HIS A 352 25.98 7.00 -6.92
N PRO A 353 25.27 7.33 -8.02
CA PRO A 353 25.89 7.84 -9.23
C PRO A 353 26.60 9.18 -8.99
N VAL A 354 27.78 9.35 -9.58
CA VAL A 354 28.55 10.60 -9.47
C VAL A 354 28.40 11.41 -10.76
N TYR A 355 27.70 12.52 -10.66
CA TYR A 355 27.50 13.47 -11.75
C TYR A 355 28.58 14.57 -11.73
N LYS A 356 29.17 14.87 -12.90
CA LYS A 356 30.21 15.90 -13.09
C LYS A 356 29.76 17.09 -13.93
N GLY A 357 28.58 17.01 -14.55
CA GLY A 357 28.01 18.11 -15.32
C GLY A 357 27.53 19.29 -14.47
N THR A 358 27.31 20.42 -15.14
CA THR A 358 26.75 21.64 -14.51
C THR A 358 25.27 21.45 -14.12
N SER A 359 24.84 22.09 -13.02
CA SER A 359 23.43 22.13 -12.60
C SER A 359 22.50 22.60 -13.73
N ASN A 360 21.46 21.82 -13.99
CA ASN A 360 20.45 22.06 -15.01
C ASN A 360 19.08 22.46 -14.43
N ALA A 361 19.03 22.85 -13.16
CA ALA A 361 17.81 23.20 -12.43
C ALA A 361 17.81 24.63 -11.89
N PHE A 362 16.60 25.19 -11.73
CA PHE A 362 16.28 26.31 -10.84
C PHE A 362 15.16 25.90 -9.88
N CYS A 363 15.01 26.57 -8.74
CA CYS A 363 14.01 26.24 -7.72
C CYS A 363 12.94 27.33 -7.54
N ILE A 364 11.71 26.91 -7.24
CA ILE A 364 10.66 27.78 -6.69
C ILE A 364 10.90 27.88 -5.18
N ARG A 365 11.13 29.09 -4.67
CA ARG A 365 11.33 29.38 -3.24
C ARG A 365 10.02 29.71 -2.53
N LEU A 366 9.07 30.32 -3.26
CA LEU A 366 7.79 30.75 -2.71
C LEU A 366 6.72 30.76 -3.81
N PHE A 367 5.51 30.36 -3.46
CA PHE A 367 4.35 30.34 -4.35
C PHE A 367 3.06 30.60 -3.56
N CYS A 368 2.20 31.49 -4.05
CA CYS A 368 0.85 31.71 -3.56
C CYS A 368 -0.05 32.23 -4.69
N ILE A 369 -1.32 31.87 -4.70
CA ILE A 369 -2.30 32.25 -5.74
C ILE A 369 -3.70 32.23 -5.13
N ASP A 370 -4.59 33.16 -5.51
CA ASP A 370 -5.98 33.14 -5.03
C ASP A 370 -6.68 31.82 -5.42
N GLU A 371 -7.45 31.24 -4.49
CA GLU A 371 -8.15 29.96 -4.64
C GLU A 371 -9.02 29.89 -5.91
N LYS A 372 -9.57 31.02 -6.37
CA LYS A 372 -10.37 31.10 -7.61
C LYS A 372 -9.55 30.83 -8.88
N HIS A 373 -8.23 31.02 -8.80
CA HIS A 373 -7.30 31.00 -9.91
C HIS A 373 -6.26 29.87 -9.79
N GLU A 374 -6.32 29.03 -8.75
CA GLU A 374 -5.30 28.01 -8.45
C GLU A 374 -5.05 27.02 -9.59
N THR A 375 -6.11 26.67 -10.36
CA THR A 375 -6.05 25.83 -11.56
C THR A 375 -5.30 26.46 -12.74
N ARG A 376 -4.99 27.76 -12.69
CA ARG A 376 -4.15 28.48 -13.65
C ARG A 376 -2.69 28.65 -13.20
N SER A 377 -2.30 28.03 -12.09
CA SER A 377 -0.92 28.05 -11.60
C SER A 377 0.13 27.60 -12.63
N LEU A 378 -0.21 26.71 -13.57
CA LEU A 378 0.66 26.31 -14.68
C LEU A 378 1.06 27.46 -15.64
N ASP A 379 0.28 28.54 -15.70
CA ASP A 379 0.56 29.68 -16.58
C ASP A 379 1.90 30.36 -16.21
N PHE A 380 2.31 30.30 -14.94
CA PHE A 380 3.61 30.80 -14.47
C PHE A 380 4.80 30.11 -15.15
N LEU A 381 4.75 28.79 -15.34
CA LEU A 381 5.92 28.01 -15.77
C LEU A 381 6.41 28.45 -17.15
N HIS A 382 5.50 28.78 -18.07
CA HIS A 382 5.84 29.28 -19.40
C HIS A 382 6.71 30.54 -19.35
N TYR A 383 6.40 31.48 -18.44
CA TYR A 383 7.17 32.70 -18.26
C TYR A 383 8.49 32.44 -17.54
N VAL A 384 8.47 31.63 -16.49
CA VAL A 384 9.67 31.34 -15.67
C VAL A 384 10.75 30.61 -16.47
N PHE A 385 10.40 29.63 -17.31
CA PHE A 385 11.39 28.97 -18.19
C PHE A 385 11.97 29.90 -19.26
N GLN A 386 11.32 31.02 -19.59
CA GLN A 386 11.90 32.07 -20.47
C GLN A 386 12.94 32.93 -19.74
N LEU A 387 12.86 33.05 -18.40
CA LEU A 387 13.85 33.78 -17.60
C LEU A 387 15.17 33.00 -17.46
N PHE A 388 15.11 31.66 -17.43
CA PHE A 388 16.27 30.77 -17.29
C PHE A 388 16.44 29.86 -18.53
N PRO A 389 16.80 30.43 -19.70
CA PRO A 389 16.78 29.70 -20.98
C PRO A 389 17.74 28.50 -21.04
N ASP A 390 18.78 28.48 -20.20
CA ASP A 390 19.80 27.44 -20.11
C ASP A 390 19.44 26.28 -19.14
N LYS A 391 18.34 26.36 -18.39
CA LYS A 391 17.91 25.37 -17.38
C LYS A 391 16.69 24.59 -17.84
N ASP A 392 16.81 23.27 -17.91
CA ASP A 392 15.70 22.40 -18.36
C ASP A 392 14.76 21.97 -17.22
N PHE A 393 15.19 22.06 -15.96
CA PHE A 393 14.39 21.64 -14.80
C PHE A 393 13.98 22.80 -13.88
N CYS A 394 12.73 22.73 -13.41
CA CYS A 394 12.16 23.51 -12.33
C CYS A 394 11.92 22.57 -11.14
N VAL A 395 12.33 22.95 -9.92
CA VAL A 395 12.14 22.13 -8.72
C VAL A 395 11.46 22.90 -7.60
N ILE A 396 10.72 22.20 -6.73
CA ILE A 396 10.11 22.79 -5.54
C ILE A 396 10.18 21.81 -4.37
N LEU A 397 10.51 22.34 -3.20
CA LEU A 397 10.48 21.60 -1.93
C LEU A 397 9.18 21.91 -1.19
N VAL A 398 8.47 20.88 -0.76
CA VAL A 398 7.15 21.00 -0.10
C VAL A 398 7.17 20.23 1.23
N PRO A 399 6.81 20.83 2.37
CA PRO A 399 6.78 20.10 3.65
C PRO A 399 5.77 18.95 3.63
N HIS A 400 6.08 17.81 4.26
CA HIS A 400 5.25 16.59 4.26
C HIS A 400 3.80 16.77 4.74
N HIS A 401 3.51 17.82 5.51
CA HIS A 401 2.18 18.11 6.05
C HIS A 401 1.33 19.03 5.15
N VAL A 402 1.90 19.57 4.07
CA VAL A 402 1.18 20.43 3.11
C VAL A 402 0.54 19.53 2.04
N PRO A 403 -0.79 19.63 1.79
CA PRO A 403 -1.46 18.85 0.76
C PRO A 403 -1.07 19.27 -0.66
N GLU A 404 -1.28 18.39 -1.64
CA GLU A 404 -0.93 18.67 -3.04
C GLU A 404 -1.84 19.72 -3.69
N PHE A 405 -1.33 20.96 -3.79
CA PHE A 405 -1.95 22.07 -4.52
C PHE A 405 -1.79 21.93 -6.05
N HIS A 406 -2.62 22.62 -6.83
CA HIS A 406 -2.81 22.34 -8.26
C HIS A 406 -1.54 22.44 -9.11
N LEU A 407 -0.58 23.30 -8.74
CA LEU A 407 0.69 23.42 -9.46
C LEU A 407 1.51 22.12 -9.41
N ILE A 408 1.67 21.55 -8.22
CA ILE A 408 2.56 20.39 -8.01
C ILE A 408 1.93 19.06 -8.44
N GLN A 409 0.61 19.02 -8.67
CA GLN A 409 -0.05 17.89 -9.34
C GLN A 409 0.47 17.66 -10.78
N SER A 410 1.10 18.68 -11.38
CA SER A 410 1.74 18.60 -12.70
C SER A 410 3.24 18.27 -12.63
N PHE A 411 3.84 18.25 -11.44
CA PHE A 411 5.25 17.93 -11.23
C PHE A 411 5.40 16.43 -10.94
N VAL A 412 6.57 15.89 -11.22
CA VAL A 412 6.94 14.53 -10.83
C VAL A 412 7.47 14.58 -9.40
N ARG A 413 6.80 13.88 -8.47
CA ARG A 413 7.37 13.63 -7.15
C ARG A 413 8.59 12.70 -7.29
N VAL A 414 9.73 13.11 -6.75
CA VAL A 414 10.94 12.26 -6.68
C VAL A 414 10.86 11.36 -5.46
N VAL A 415 11.29 10.11 -5.58
CA VAL A 415 11.28 9.16 -4.46
C VAL A 415 12.41 9.53 -3.47
N PRO A 416 12.12 9.82 -2.18
CA PRO A 416 13.14 10.04 -1.18
C PRO A 416 13.79 8.71 -0.77
N PHE A 417 15.08 8.73 -0.46
CA PHE A 417 15.72 7.58 0.18
C PHE A 417 15.18 7.39 1.61
N CYS A 418 15.05 6.13 2.06
CA CYS A 418 14.47 5.81 3.36
C CYS A 418 15.28 6.31 4.59
N THR A 419 16.53 6.73 4.36
CA THR A 419 17.42 7.38 5.34
C THR A 419 17.44 8.91 5.23
N SER A 420 16.72 9.50 4.27
CA SER A 420 16.69 10.95 4.05
C SER A 420 16.09 11.65 5.28
N THR A 421 16.88 12.51 5.92
CA THR A 421 16.46 13.29 7.09
C THR A 421 15.76 14.60 6.71
N LEU A 422 15.70 14.94 5.41
CA LEU A 422 15.10 16.18 4.94
C LEU A 422 13.60 16.22 5.27
N GLY A 423 13.13 17.31 5.86
CA GLY A 423 11.73 17.51 6.26
C GLY A 423 10.76 17.83 5.11
N HIS A 424 11.16 17.64 3.85
CA HIS A 424 10.45 18.09 2.66
C HIS A 424 10.45 17.03 1.55
N GLU A 425 9.38 17.03 0.77
CA GLU A 425 9.25 16.35 -0.52
C GLU A 425 9.88 17.17 -1.65
N LEU A 426 10.51 16.49 -2.62
CA LEU A 426 11.06 17.11 -3.82
C LEU A 426 10.16 16.80 -5.02
N TYR A 427 9.69 17.86 -5.67
CA TYR A 427 8.93 17.80 -6.91
C TYR A 427 9.76 18.42 -8.05
N VAL A 428 9.82 17.74 -9.19
CA VAL A 428 10.60 18.12 -10.38
C VAL A 428 9.66 18.27 -11.58
N PHE A 429 9.82 19.36 -12.33
CA PHE A 429 9.15 19.60 -13.60
C PHE A 429 10.19 19.91 -14.68
N HIS A 430 10.10 19.25 -15.82
CA HIS A 430 11.02 19.46 -16.95
C HIS A 430 10.36 20.31 -18.03
N ARG A 431 11.11 21.20 -18.69
CA ARG A 431 10.62 22.13 -19.72
C ARG A 431 9.77 21.46 -20.82
N ALA A 432 10.13 20.24 -21.23
CA ALA A 432 9.37 19.48 -22.23
C ALA A 432 7.94 19.11 -21.78
N GLY A 433 7.64 19.13 -20.49
CA GLY A 433 6.28 18.94 -19.96
C GLY A 433 5.32 20.09 -20.31
N LEU A 434 5.81 21.22 -20.84
CA LEU A 434 4.98 22.29 -21.41
C LEU A 434 4.58 22.03 -22.88
N LEU A 435 5.18 21.04 -23.54
CA LEU A 435 4.90 20.74 -24.94
C LEU A 435 3.51 20.13 -25.08
N ARG A 436 2.59 20.89 -25.71
CA ARG A 436 1.22 20.44 -25.97
C ARG A 436 1.11 19.41 -27.11
N SER A 437 2.24 19.03 -27.73
CA SER A 437 2.34 18.05 -28.82
C SER A 437 2.63 16.64 -28.28
N PHE A 438 1.77 16.14 -27.41
CA PHE A 438 1.81 14.75 -26.93
C PHE A 438 0.75 13.96 -27.70
N ASN A 439 1.17 13.17 -28.68
CA ASN A 439 0.29 12.37 -29.51
C ASN A 439 0.33 10.90 -29.07
N VAL A 440 -0.82 10.23 -29.07
CA VAL A 440 -0.93 8.79 -28.76
C VAL A 440 -1.54 8.10 -29.98
N ARG A 441 -0.85 7.06 -30.47
CA ARG A 441 -1.31 6.29 -31.64
C ARG A 441 -1.01 4.81 -31.49
N ARG A 442 -1.66 3.99 -32.33
CA ARG A 442 -1.34 2.56 -32.47
C ARG A 442 0.11 2.40 -32.98
N ALA A 443 0.83 1.43 -32.42
CA ALA A 443 2.24 1.18 -32.74
C ALA A 443 2.43 0.54 -34.13
N THR A 444 3.56 0.84 -34.75
CA THR A 444 3.97 0.38 -36.09
C THR A 444 5.33 -0.33 -36.05
N THR A 445 5.77 -0.92 -37.16
CA THR A 445 7.11 -1.50 -37.32
C THR A 445 8.23 -0.52 -37.07
N ASP A 446 7.99 0.75 -37.42
CA ASP A 446 9.03 1.77 -37.54
C ASP A 446 9.34 2.40 -36.17
N ASP A 447 8.47 2.19 -35.18
CA ASP A 447 8.62 2.64 -33.79
C ASP A 447 9.60 1.76 -32.98
N LEU A 448 9.91 0.54 -33.45
CA LEU A 448 10.77 -0.43 -32.74
C LEU A 448 12.13 0.10 -32.30
N PRO A 449 12.88 0.91 -33.10
CA PRO A 449 14.14 1.51 -32.66
C PRO A 449 13.95 2.55 -31.55
N GLY A 450 12.88 3.36 -31.63
CA GLY A 450 12.53 4.36 -30.62
C GLY A 450 12.17 3.72 -29.28
N VAL A 451 11.30 2.70 -29.31
CA VAL A 451 10.96 1.92 -28.10
C VAL A 451 12.20 1.25 -27.51
N LYS A 452 13.08 0.65 -28.34
CA LYS A 452 14.34 0.05 -27.86
C LYS A 452 15.24 1.04 -27.12
N MET A 453 15.26 2.31 -27.53
CA MET A 453 15.99 3.36 -26.83
C MET A 453 15.33 3.73 -25.50
N LEU A 454 14.00 3.89 -25.48
CA LEU A 454 13.22 4.22 -24.29
C LEU A 454 13.42 3.21 -23.15
N ILE A 455 13.33 1.91 -23.46
CA ILE A 455 13.38 0.85 -22.44
C ILE A 455 14.80 0.36 -22.11
N LYS A 456 15.85 0.91 -22.74
CA LYS A 456 17.22 0.37 -22.69
C LYS A 456 17.75 0.17 -21.26
N THR A 457 17.33 1.01 -20.32
CA THR A 457 17.73 1.00 -18.91
C THR A 457 16.86 0.13 -18.00
N LEU A 458 15.74 -0.40 -18.50
CA LEU A 458 14.79 -1.21 -17.72
C LEU A 458 15.21 -2.69 -17.68
N SER A 459 14.95 -3.36 -16.55
CA SER A 459 15.30 -4.77 -16.33
C SER A 459 14.50 -5.76 -17.20
N LEU A 460 13.28 -5.40 -17.63
CA LEU A 460 12.39 -6.25 -18.44
C LEU A 460 12.45 -5.94 -19.96
N ASN A 461 13.50 -5.24 -20.41
CA ASN A 461 13.60 -4.73 -21.77
C ASN A 461 13.50 -5.80 -22.88
N GLU A 462 14.06 -7.00 -22.66
CA GLU A 462 14.03 -8.09 -23.65
C GLU A 462 12.62 -8.68 -23.83
N SER A 463 11.85 -8.85 -22.75
CA SER A 463 10.47 -9.34 -22.82
C SER A 463 9.58 -8.32 -23.53
N MET A 464 9.64 -7.04 -23.11
CA MET A 464 8.88 -5.96 -23.73
C MET A 464 9.13 -5.88 -25.25
N LEU A 465 10.38 -6.01 -25.70
CA LEU A 465 10.72 -6.05 -27.13
C LEU A 465 10.23 -7.31 -27.85
N LYS A 466 10.19 -8.45 -27.16
CA LYS A 466 9.64 -9.70 -27.72
C LYS A 466 8.13 -9.58 -27.92
N ASP A 467 7.42 -9.10 -26.92
CA ASP A 467 5.95 -8.99 -26.93
C ASP A 467 5.49 -7.93 -27.94
N LEU A 468 6.20 -6.80 -28.04
CA LEU A 468 5.97 -5.80 -29.07
C LEU A 468 6.23 -6.33 -30.49
N LYS A 469 7.24 -7.19 -30.69
CA LYS A 469 7.48 -7.88 -31.97
C LYS A 469 6.37 -8.88 -32.30
N ILE A 470 5.84 -9.61 -31.31
CA ILE A 470 4.70 -10.53 -31.49
C ILE A 470 3.47 -9.75 -31.96
N PHE A 471 3.14 -8.63 -31.29
CA PHE A 471 2.07 -7.73 -31.74
C PHE A 471 2.31 -7.25 -33.18
N THR A 472 3.50 -6.75 -33.48
CA THR A 472 3.85 -6.18 -34.79
C THR A 472 3.77 -7.22 -35.92
N ALA A 473 4.08 -8.50 -35.64
CA ALA A 473 4.06 -9.58 -36.62
C ALA A 473 2.70 -10.26 -36.81
N ALA A 474 1.91 -10.44 -35.73
CA ALA A 474 0.72 -11.29 -35.75
C ALA A 474 -0.56 -10.62 -35.22
N ARG A 475 -0.46 -9.51 -34.46
CA ARG A 475 -1.57 -8.84 -33.72
C ARG A 475 -2.37 -9.76 -32.78
N ARG A 476 -1.84 -10.95 -32.52
CA ARG A 476 -2.35 -11.98 -31.61
C ARG A 476 -1.17 -12.60 -30.89
N ASP A 477 -1.38 -13.00 -29.65
CA ASP A 477 -0.40 -13.78 -28.90
C ASP A 477 -0.36 -15.24 -29.41
N PRO A 478 0.61 -16.09 -29.01
CA PRO A 478 0.62 -17.51 -29.38
C PRO A 478 -0.69 -18.26 -29.03
N ASP A 479 -1.40 -17.80 -27.99
CA ASP A 479 -2.69 -18.34 -27.55
C ASP A 479 -3.89 -17.85 -28.39
N GLY A 480 -3.64 -17.01 -29.40
CA GLY A 480 -4.64 -16.52 -30.37
C GLY A 480 -5.46 -15.30 -29.93
N ILE A 481 -5.30 -14.86 -28.68
CA ILE A 481 -5.98 -13.69 -28.09
C ILE A 481 -5.53 -12.40 -28.81
N PRO A 482 -6.43 -11.45 -29.14
CA PRO A 482 -6.07 -10.17 -29.72
C PRO A 482 -5.16 -9.34 -28.80
N VAL A 483 -4.15 -8.70 -29.42
CA VAL A 483 -3.22 -7.79 -28.74
C VAL A 483 -3.23 -6.46 -29.48
N GLN A 484 -3.16 -5.36 -28.75
CA GLN A 484 -3.05 -4.00 -29.25
C GLN A 484 -1.86 -3.31 -28.57
N ALA A 485 -1.00 -2.62 -29.34
CA ALA A 485 0.08 -1.81 -28.77
C ALA A 485 -0.04 -0.34 -29.20
N PHE A 486 0.37 0.55 -28.30
CA PHE A 486 0.25 1.99 -28.42
C PHE A 486 1.60 2.64 -28.11
N VAL A 487 1.90 3.73 -28.80
CA VAL A 487 3.07 4.57 -28.52
C VAL A 487 2.63 6.01 -28.26
N ALA A 488 3.35 6.67 -27.36
CA ALA A 488 3.25 8.10 -27.15
C ALA A 488 4.46 8.79 -27.81
N GLU A 489 4.19 9.85 -28.57
CA GLU A 489 5.14 10.53 -29.45
C GLU A 489 5.12 12.04 -29.20
N VAL A 490 6.30 12.63 -29.07
CA VAL A 490 6.51 14.08 -28.89
C VAL A 490 7.66 14.50 -29.79
N LEU A 491 7.42 15.44 -30.71
CA LEU A 491 8.43 15.96 -31.67
C LEU A 491 9.21 14.83 -32.38
N ASP A 492 8.47 13.89 -32.98
CA ASP A 492 8.98 12.70 -33.69
C ASP A 492 9.84 11.73 -32.82
N GLN A 493 9.83 11.89 -31.50
CA GLN A 493 10.47 10.99 -30.54
C GLN A 493 9.43 10.16 -29.78
N ILE A 494 9.63 8.84 -29.74
CA ILE A 494 8.84 7.93 -28.89
C ILE A 494 9.24 8.12 -27.42
N VAL A 495 8.25 8.51 -26.59
CA VAL A 495 8.42 8.81 -25.16
C VAL A 495 7.64 7.86 -24.25
N GLY A 496 6.72 7.06 -24.79
CA GLY A 496 5.96 6.05 -24.05
C GLY A 496 5.54 4.88 -24.94
N VAL A 497 5.31 3.72 -24.32
CA VAL A 497 4.81 2.50 -24.96
C VAL A 497 3.86 1.74 -24.02
N SER A 498 2.80 1.18 -24.57
CA SER A 498 1.81 0.36 -23.85
C SER A 498 1.39 -0.83 -24.70
N VAL A 499 1.11 -1.97 -24.04
CA VAL A 499 0.57 -3.18 -24.69
C VAL A 499 -0.65 -3.64 -23.90
N VAL A 500 -1.79 -3.76 -24.58
CA VAL A 500 -3.07 -4.21 -24.04
C VAL A 500 -3.51 -5.50 -24.75
N ARG A 501 -4.15 -6.40 -24.02
CA ARG A 501 -4.76 -7.63 -24.52
C ARG A 501 -6.23 -7.65 -24.15
N ASP A 502 -7.03 -8.50 -24.80
CA ASP A 502 -8.41 -8.75 -24.35
C ASP A 502 -8.39 -9.60 -23.07
N GLU A 503 -9.18 -9.24 -22.06
CA GLU A 503 -9.24 -10.02 -20.82
C GLU A 503 -10.24 -11.18 -20.97
N MET A 504 -9.70 -12.40 -21.04
CA MET A 504 -10.48 -13.62 -21.30
C MET A 504 -10.97 -14.29 -20.01
N ASP A 505 -10.24 -14.15 -18.89
CA ASP A 505 -10.54 -14.78 -17.60
C ASP A 505 -11.42 -13.83 -16.72
N ILE A 506 -12.31 -13.04 -17.35
CA ILE A 506 -13.12 -12.02 -16.64
C ILE A 506 -14.07 -12.61 -15.57
N GLU A 507 -14.58 -13.84 -15.76
CA GLU A 507 -15.37 -14.54 -14.73
C GLU A 507 -14.52 -14.87 -13.49
N TYR A 508 -13.26 -15.28 -13.68
CA TYR A 508 -12.30 -15.48 -12.60
C TYR A 508 -12.00 -14.17 -11.89
N VAL A 509 -11.71 -13.10 -12.64
CA VAL A 509 -11.44 -11.76 -12.06
C VAL A 509 -12.63 -11.28 -11.21
N ARG A 510 -13.87 -11.49 -11.66
CA ARG A 510 -15.08 -11.12 -10.92
C ARG A 510 -15.30 -11.94 -9.65
N SER A 511 -15.02 -13.25 -9.69
CA SER A 511 -15.18 -14.14 -8.53
C SER A 511 -14.04 -14.01 -7.51
N HIS A 512 -12.85 -13.61 -7.95
CA HIS A 512 -11.65 -13.51 -7.11
C HIS A 512 -11.33 -12.10 -6.59
N TYR A 513 -11.85 -11.03 -7.21
CA TYR A 513 -11.58 -9.65 -6.79
C TYR A 513 -12.85 -8.81 -6.73
N ASN A 514 -12.89 -7.81 -5.85
CA ASN A 514 -14.05 -6.96 -5.65
C ASN A 514 -14.15 -5.83 -6.70
N ILE A 515 -14.14 -6.19 -7.99
CA ILE A 515 -14.27 -5.22 -9.10
C ILE A 515 -15.62 -4.49 -9.09
N GLU A 516 -16.64 -5.06 -8.44
CA GLU A 516 -17.99 -4.49 -8.34
C GLU A 516 -18.02 -3.19 -7.50
N ASP A 517 -16.97 -2.89 -6.71
CA ASP A 517 -16.78 -1.59 -6.04
C ASP A 517 -16.48 -0.45 -7.04
N PHE A 518 -15.98 -0.79 -8.23
CA PHE A 518 -15.47 0.16 -9.22
C PHE A 518 -16.23 0.17 -10.55
N ILE A 519 -16.93 -0.92 -10.88
CA ILE A 519 -17.70 -1.06 -12.11
C ILE A 519 -19.07 -1.71 -11.90
N HIS A 520 -20.09 -1.18 -12.58
CA HIS A 520 -21.37 -1.87 -12.74
C HIS A 520 -21.25 -2.95 -13.84
N PHE A 521 -20.78 -4.14 -13.45
CA PHE A 521 -20.43 -5.25 -14.36
C PHE A 521 -21.44 -5.52 -15.50
N ASN A 522 -22.74 -5.48 -15.21
CA ASN A 522 -23.80 -5.74 -16.21
C ASN A 522 -23.86 -4.70 -17.36
N HIS A 523 -23.17 -3.56 -17.23
CA HIS A 523 -23.07 -2.52 -18.26
C HIS A 523 -21.80 -2.66 -19.12
N TYR A 524 -21.01 -3.73 -18.96
CA TYR A 524 -19.81 -3.99 -19.74
C TYR A 524 -19.97 -5.24 -20.62
N GLN A 525 -19.50 -5.12 -21.86
CA GLN A 525 -19.32 -6.27 -22.75
C GLN A 525 -17.96 -6.93 -22.49
N GLN A 526 -17.82 -8.22 -22.83
CA GLN A 526 -16.57 -8.96 -22.60
C GLN A 526 -15.38 -8.30 -23.32
N GLU A 527 -15.64 -7.77 -24.52
CA GLU A 527 -14.69 -7.08 -25.38
C GLU A 527 -14.28 -5.70 -24.83
N GLU A 528 -15.00 -5.10 -23.88
CA GLU A 528 -14.64 -3.82 -23.27
C GLU A 528 -13.60 -3.95 -22.14
N HIS A 529 -13.36 -5.16 -21.67
CA HIS A 529 -12.34 -5.46 -20.67
C HIS A 529 -10.97 -5.65 -21.34
N GLY A 530 -9.97 -4.91 -20.85
CA GLY A 530 -8.60 -4.98 -21.32
C GLY A 530 -7.62 -5.36 -20.22
N HIS A 531 -6.63 -6.18 -20.56
CA HIS A 531 -5.51 -6.54 -19.72
C HIS A 531 -4.30 -5.71 -20.13
N LEU A 532 -3.79 -4.84 -19.25
CA LEU A 532 -2.62 -4.00 -19.50
C LEU A 532 -1.33 -4.82 -19.25
N TYR A 533 -0.76 -5.35 -20.32
CA TYR A 533 0.35 -6.29 -20.27
C TYR A 533 1.73 -5.63 -20.14
N HIS A 534 1.90 -4.41 -20.68
CA HIS A 534 3.08 -3.55 -20.46
C HIS A 534 2.67 -2.08 -20.45
N PHE A 535 3.33 -1.27 -19.61
CA PHE A 535 3.22 0.20 -19.64
C PHE A 535 4.57 0.81 -19.25
N VAL A 536 5.09 1.70 -20.10
CA VAL A 536 6.30 2.49 -19.84
C VAL A 536 6.08 3.90 -20.38
N LEU A 537 6.31 4.92 -19.55
CA LEU A 537 6.33 6.33 -19.94
C LEU A 537 7.59 7.01 -19.41
N ASN A 538 8.28 7.82 -20.22
CA ASN A 538 9.42 8.61 -19.75
C ASN A 538 8.98 9.55 -18.61
N PRO A 539 9.64 9.56 -17.42
CA PRO A 539 9.20 10.35 -16.27
C PRO A 539 9.07 11.85 -16.55
N VAL A 540 9.81 12.40 -17.52
CA VAL A 540 9.67 13.79 -18.00
C VAL A 540 8.23 14.15 -18.40
N PHE A 541 7.44 13.17 -18.85
CA PHE A 541 6.05 13.36 -19.31
C PHE A 541 5.03 12.72 -18.36
N HIS A 542 5.39 12.47 -17.08
CA HIS A 542 4.51 11.82 -16.11
C HIS A 542 3.17 12.53 -15.91
N ASN A 543 3.11 13.86 -16.08
CA ASN A 543 1.86 14.63 -16.08
C ASN A 543 0.85 14.15 -17.14
N TYR A 544 1.32 13.64 -18.28
CA TYR A 544 0.48 13.08 -19.34
C TYR A 544 0.04 11.63 -19.09
N THR A 545 0.38 10.98 -17.97
CA THR A 545 0.01 9.57 -17.69
C THR A 545 -1.50 9.35 -17.72
N LYS A 546 -2.29 10.26 -17.12
CA LYS A 546 -3.76 10.21 -17.18
C LYS A 546 -4.28 10.27 -18.62
N HIS A 547 -3.73 11.17 -19.43
CA HIS A 547 -4.10 11.29 -20.84
C HIS A 547 -3.70 10.05 -21.64
N PHE A 548 -2.50 9.49 -21.44
CA PHE A 548 -2.08 8.27 -22.11
C PHE A 548 -3.00 7.08 -21.78
N LEU A 549 -3.40 6.91 -20.51
CA LEU A 549 -4.39 5.90 -20.11
C LEU A 549 -5.78 6.14 -20.73
N LYS A 550 -6.23 7.39 -20.81
CA LYS A 550 -7.49 7.77 -21.50
C LYS A 550 -7.45 7.37 -22.98
N GLU A 551 -6.35 7.68 -23.66
CA GLU A 551 -6.16 7.37 -25.08
C GLU A 551 -6.03 5.88 -25.35
N ILE A 552 -5.40 5.12 -24.44
CA ILE A 552 -5.38 3.66 -24.53
C ILE A 552 -6.81 3.10 -24.47
N LEU A 553 -7.66 3.56 -23.54
CA LEU A 553 -9.07 3.14 -23.47
C LEU A 553 -9.83 3.48 -24.77
N ARG A 554 -9.72 4.72 -25.24
CA ARG A 554 -10.37 5.23 -26.45
C ARG A 554 -9.93 4.48 -27.71
N LEU A 555 -8.61 4.38 -27.96
CA LEU A 555 -8.05 3.75 -29.16
C LEU A 555 -8.14 2.21 -29.15
N ALA A 556 -8.25 1.58 -27.98
CA ALA A 556 -8.39 0.12 -27.86
C ALA A 556 -9.85 -0.36 -27.88
N HIS A 557 -10.83 0.54 -27.84
CA HIS A 557 -12.26 0.25 -27.58
C HIS A 557 -12.48 -0.48 -26.26
N LYS A 558 -11.78 -0.04 -25.22
CA LYS A 558 -11.90 -0.55 -23.85
C LYS A 558 -12.59 0.47 -22.95
N SER A 559 -13.25 -0.03 -21.92
CA SER A 559 -13.88 0.79 -20.88
C SER A 559 -13.29 0.52 -19.48
N SER A 560 -12.60 -0.62 -19.31
CA SER A 560 -11.90 -1.00 -18.08
C SER A 560 -10.54 -1.63 -18.44
N LEU A 561 -9.51 -1.31 -17.66
CA LEU A 561 -8.16 -1.88 -17.75
C LEU A 561 -7.77 -2.53 -16.42
N TYR A 562 -7.30 -3.78 -16.52
CA TYR A 562 -6.79 -4.59 -15.42
C TYR A 562 -5.27 -4.73 -15.53
N TYR A 563 -4.56 -4.64 -14.41
CA TYR A 563 -3.09 -4.67 -14.35
C TYR A 563 -2.65 -5.61 -13.21
N PRO A 564 -2.49 -6.91 -13.51
CA PRO A 564 -2.08 -7.91 -12.52
C PRO A 564 -0.56 -7.91 -12.31
N ILE A 565 -0.15 -7.92 -11.05
CA ILE A 565 1.25 -8.04 -10.63
C ILE A 565 1.43 -9.38 -9.92
N TYR A 566 2.40 -10.17 -10.38
CA TYR A 566 2.68 -11.51 -9.85
C TYR A 566 3.85 -11.47 -8.84
N PRO A 567 3.90 -12.37 -7.84
CA PRO A 567 4.98 -12.42 -6.85
C PRO A 567 6.39 -12.59 -7.43
N GLN A 568 7.41 -12.11 -6.70
CA GLN A 568 8.82 -12.08 -7.14
C GLN A 568 9.41 -13.44 -7.51
N TYR A 569 8.94 -14.55 -6.91
CA TYR A 569 9.43 -15.91 -7.20
C TYR A 569 8.94 -16.46 -8.55
N VAL A 570 8.06 -15.77 -9.26
CA VAL A 570 7.60 -16.14 -10.61
C VAL A 570 8.57 -15.58 -11.65
N GLU A 571 9.66 -16.31 -11.92
CA GLU A 571 10.70 -15.87 -12.85
C GLU A 571 10.20 -15.61 -14.29
N GLY A 572 10.69 -14.52 -14.88
CA GLY A 572 10.96 -14.45 -16.33
C GLY A 572 9.79 -14.32 -17.31
N LYS A 573 8.54 -14.16 -16.86
CA LYS A 573 7.38 -13.95 -17.78
C LYS A 573 6.40 -12.84 -17.41
N PHE A 574 6.38 -12.37 -16.17
CA PHE A 574 5.39 -11.42 -15.68
C PHE A 574 6.06 -10.24 -14.96
N GLN A 575 5.30 -9.17 -14.77
CA GLN A 575 5.82 -7.92 -14.21
C GLN A 575 6.25 -8.10 -12.75
N ASN A 576 7.46 -7.62 -12.43
CA ASN A 576 8.05 -7.72 -11.10
C ASN A 576 7.36 -6.73 -10.11
N PRO A 577 7.03 -7.14 -8.87
CA PRO A 577 6.46 -6.25 -7.84
C PRO A 577 7.26 -4.99 -7.50
N CYS A 578 8.53 -4.91 -7.87
CA CYS A 578 9.34 -3.69 -7.74
C CYS A 578 8.98 -2.60 -8.79
N ALA A 579 7.85 -2.70 -9.49
CA ALA A 579 7.40 -1.78 -10.55
C ALA A 579 6.97 -0.38 -10.06
N HIS A 580 7.52 0.11 -8.94
CA HIS A 580 7.42 1.50 -8.47
C HIS A 580 8.32 2.48 -9.21
N SER A 581 8.84 2.08 -10.36
CA SER A 581 9.48 2.98 -11.31
C SER A 581 8.53 4.14 -11.66
N LEU A 582 9.05 5.37 -11.72
CA LEU A 582 8.34 6.55 -12.24
C LEU A 582 7.78 6.38 -13.66
N THR A 583 8.20 5.31 -14.35
CA THR A 583 7.74 4.88 -15.67
C THR A 583 6.46 4.04 -15.67
N SER A 584 5.93 3.64 -14.51
CA SER A 584 4.74 2.76 -14.36
C SER A 584 3.42 3.54 -14.23
N ALA A 585 2.31 2.94 -14.66
CA ALA A 585 0.96 3.50 -14.52
C ALA A 585 0.38 3.38 -13.09
N LEU A 586 1.01 2.60 -12.21
CA LEU A 586 0.44 2.19 -10.91
C LEU A 586 -0.09 3.33 -10.05
N HIS A 587 0.60 4.48 -10.03
CA HIS A 587 0.19 5.63 -9.22
C HIS A 587 -1.20 6.21 -9.57
N TYR A 588 -1.73 5.89 -10.75
CA TYR A 588 -3.05 6.33 -11.21
C TYR A 588 -4.11 5.21 -11.20
N MET A 589 -3.73 3.97 -10.89
CA MET A 589 -4.65 2.83 -10.76
C MET A 589 -5.10 2.63 -9.30
N VAL A 590 -6.22 1.95 -9.09
CA VAL A 590 -6.67 1.51 -7.74
C VAL A 590 -6.33 0.03 -7.53
N PRO A 591 -5.74 -0.36 -6.39
CA PRO A 591 -5.61 -1.77 -6.03
C PRO A 591 -7.00 -2.32 -5.68
N VAL A 592 -7.35 -3.49 -6.20
CA VAL A 592 -8.65 -4.15 -5.99
C VAL A 592 -8.51 -5.20 -4.92
N ARG A 593 -9.34 -5.13 -3.86
CA ARG A 593 -9.31 -6.12 -2.78
C ARG A 593 -9.64 -7.53 -3.30
N PRO A 594 -8.88 -8.57 -2.92
CA PRO A 594 -9.27 -9.95 -3.20
C PRO A 594 -10.55 -10.32 -2.42
N ARG A 595 -11.34 -11.22 -2.99
CA ARG A 595 -12.51 -11.84 -2.36
C ARG A 595 -12.11 -13.13 -1.67
N ARG A 596 -12.66 -13.39 -0.49
CA ARG A 596 -12.51 -14.68 0.20
C ARG A 596 -13.13 -15.79 -0.66
N GLN A 597 -12.29 -16.70 -1.14
CA GLN A 597 -12.73 -17.88 -1.88
C GLN A 597 -13.30 -18.96 -0.96
N ILE A 598 -14.30 -19.67 -1.47
CA ILE A 598 -14.86 -20.87 -0.86
C ILE A 598 -14.04 -22.07 -1.34
N VAL A 599 -13.63 -22.93 -0.42
CA VAL A 599 -13.07 -24.24 -0.81
C VAL A 599 -14.25 -25.19 -1.05
N TYR A 600 -14.54 -25.47 -2.31
CA TYR A 600 -15.70 -26.26 -2.73
C TYR A 600 -15.39 -27.78 -2.75
N PRO A 601 -16.24 -28.64 -2.17
CA PRO A 601 -16.17 -30.08 -2.39
C PRO A 601 -16.80 -30.43 -3.75
N LEU A 602 -16.06 -30.19 -4.84
CA LEU A 602 -16.56 -30.27 -6.22
C LEU A 602 -17.23 -31.61 -6.56
N GLU A 603 -16.65 -32.73 -6.11
CA GLU A 603 -17.19 -34.09 -6.31
C GLU A 603 -18.54 -34.29 -5.61
N GLU A 604 -18.71 -33.77 -4.40
CA GLU A 604 -19.93 -33.92 -3.59
C GLU A 604 -21.07 -33.00 -4.10
N LEU A 605 -20.73 -31.83 -4.64
CA LEU A 605 -21.71 -30.86 -5.15
C LEU A 605 -22.30 -31.24 -6.51
N GLY A 606 -21.53 -31.93 -7.37
CA GLY A 606 -21.95 -32.38 -8.70
C GLY A 606 -22.48 -31.22 -9.56
N ILE A 607 -23.75 -31.28 -9.96
CA ILE A 607 -24.41 -30.22 -10.76
C ILE A 607 -24.54 -28.86 -10.03
N ASN A 608 -24.31 -28.81 -8.71
CA ASN A 608 -24.31 -27.58 -7.92
C ASN A 608 -22.90 -27.00 -7.70
N ALA A 609 -21.87 -27.62 -8.28
CA ALA A 609 -20.51 -27.09 -8.24
C ALA A 609 -20.42 -25.76 -9.04
N PRO A 610 -19.54 -24.82 -8.66
CA PRO A 610 -19.25 -23.64 -9.47
C PRO A 610 -18.65 -24.03 -10.83
N SER A 611 -18.63 -23.08 -11.78
CA SER A 611 -17.98 -23.30 -13.07
C SER A 611 -16.47 -23.59 -12.92
N GLU A 612 -15.90 -24.30 -13.89
CA GLU A 612 -14.45 -24.56 -13.94
C GLU A 612 -13.63 -23.26 -14.00
N GLN A 613 -14.19 -22.14 -14.49
CA GLN A 613 -13.53 -20.83 -14.51
C GLN A 613 -13.45 -20.20 -13.10
N VAL A 614 -14.44 -20.45 -12.23
CA VAL A 614 -14.47 -19.96 -10.85
C VAL A 614 -13.69 -20.88 -9.91
N SER A 615 -13.60 -22.17 -10.22
CA SER A 615 -12.81 -23.16 -9.44
C SER A 615 -11.40 -23.41 -10.00
N LYS A 616 -10.94 -22.57 -10.92
CA LYS A 616 -9.65 -22.67 -11.61
C LYS A 616 -8.50 -22.37 -10.65
N ASP A 617 -7.68 -23.36 -10.36
CA ASP A 617 -6.41 -23.16 -9.64
C ASP A 617 -5.44 -22.36 -10.52
N GLN A 618 -5.22 -21.08 -10.19
CA GLN A 618 -4.34 -20.15 -10.88
C GLN A 618 -3.36 -19.53 -9.90
N LEU A 619 -2.16 -19.20 -10.40
CA LEU A 619 -1.16 -18.41 -9.66
C LEU A 619 -1.78 -17.10 -9.16
N SER A 620 -1.80 -16.91 -7.84
CA SER A 620 -2.28 -15.68 -7.19
C SER A 620 -1.47 -14.45 -7.61
N TYR A 621 -2.15 -13.33 -7.81
CA TYR A 621 -1.57 -12.04 -8.21
C TYR A 621 -2.32 -10.89 -7.52
N SER A 622 -1.69 -9.72 -7.38
CA SER A 622 -2.44 -8.52 -6.96
C SER A 622 -3.05 -7.84 -8.18
N LEU A 623 -4.34 -7.52 -8.13
CA LEU A 623 -5.06 -6.85 -9.21
C LEU A 623 -5.11 -5.34 -9.00
N ASN A 624 -4.69 -4.57 -10.00
CA ASN A 624 -4.93 -3.13 -10.08
C ASN A 624 -5.89 -2.82 -11.22
N HIS A 625 -6.70 -1.78 -11.08
CA HIS A 625 -7.77 -1.43 -12.02
C HIS A 625 -7.80 0.07 -12.33
N THR A 626 -8.24 0.43 -13.54
CA THR A 626 -8.73 1.77 -13.88
C THR A 626 -9.81 1.70 -14.97
N ASN A 627 -10.70 2.68 -15.01
CA ASN A 627 -11.74 2.86 -16.03
C ASN A 627 -11.84 4.34 -16.44
N ARG A 628 -12.72 4.67 -17.40
CA ARG A 628 -12.87 6.04 -17.94
C ARG A 628 -13.13 7.10 -16.84
N LYS A 629 -13.95 6.75 -15.84
CA LYS A 629 -14.29 7.61 -14.68
C LYS A 629 -13.09 7.86 -13.75
N LEU A 630 -12.37 6.78 -13.39
CA LEU A 630 -11.22 6.82 -12.49
C LEU A 630 -10.02 7.55 -13.09
N VAL A 631 -9.81 7.48 -14.41
CA VAL A 631 -8.67 8.16 -15.08
C VAL A 631 -8.66 9.67 -14.86
N LEU A 632 -9.82 10.33 -14.89
CA LEU A 632 -9.93 11.77 -14.58
C LEU A 632 -10.16 12.06 -13.10
N GLU A 633 -10.35 11.05 -12.26
CA GLU A 633 -10.51 11.25 -10.81
C GLU A 633 -9.20 11.75 -10.18
N SER A 634 -9.31 12.57 -9.14
CA SER A 634 -8.16 13.04 -8.38
C SER A 634 -8.12 12.35 -7.03
N LYS A 635 -7.03 11.64 -6.77
CA LYS A 635 -6.76 11.05 -5.46
C LYS A 635 -6.15 12.10 -4.53
N VAL A 636 -6.40 11.97 -3.24
CA VAL A 636 -5.77 12.80 -2.21
C VAL A 636 -4.42 12.18 -1.86
N SER A 637 -3.33 12.84 -2.27
CA SER A 637 -1.97 12.45 -1.91
C SER A 637 -1.65 12.83 -0.46
N ILE A 638 -1.17 11.86 0.31
CA ILE A 638 -0.75 12.01 1.71
C ILE A 638 0.78 11.86 1.77
N ASN A 639 1.47 12.98 1.95
CA ASN A 639 2.94 13.06 2.04
C ASN A 639 3.48 12.75 3.44
N THR A 640 2.63 12.70 4.47
CA THR A 640 3.00 12.37 5.85
C THR A 640 3.79 11.04 5.93
N ARG A 641 4.95 11.06 6.59
CA ARG A 641 5.77 9.86 6.80
C ARG A 641 5.20 8.99 7.92
N ILE A 642 4.65 7.83 7.54
CA ILE A 642 4.10 6.85 8.47
C ILE A 642 5.06 5.66 8.51
N VAL A 643 5.71 5.47 9.67
CA VAL A 643 6.67 4.39 9.89
C VAL A 643 6.04 3.31 10.75
N VAL A 644 5.92 2.10 10.23
CA VAL A 644 5.43 0.90 10.93
C VAL A 644 6.63 0.06 11.36
N VAL A 645 6.69 -0.36 12.62
CA VAL A 645 7.78 -1.20 13.16
C VAL A 645 7.26 -2.58 13.53
N GLY A 646 7.67 -3.59 12.77
CA GLY A 646 7.31 -4.99 12.95
C GLY A 646 6.26 -5.45 11.93
N ALA A 647 6.65 -6.39 11.07
CA ALA A 647 5.79 -7.07 10.09
C ALA A 647 4.92 -8.18 10.75
N SER A 648 4.23 -7.87 11.84
CA SER A 648 3.27 -8.79 12.47
C SER A 648 1.89 -8.70 11.80
N ASP A 649 1.00 -9.67 12.04
CA ASP A 649 -0.41 -9.66 11.57
C ASP A 649 -1.10 -8.29 11.76
N VAL A 650 -0.82 -7.59 12.87
CA VAL A 650 -1.36 -6.26 13.15
C VAL A 650 -0.78 -5.19 12.22
N GLY A 651 0.54 -5.21 12.00
CA GLY A 651 1.23 -4.27 11.11
C GLY A 651 0.89 -4.50 9.63
N ILE A 652 0.75 -5.78 9.23
CA ILE A 652 0.30 -6.17 7.89
C ILE A 652 -1.14 -5.69 7.65
N SER A 653 -2.08 -5.97 8.58
CA SER A 653 -3.48 -5.53 8.41
C SER A 653 -3.67 -4.01 8.50
N PHE A 654 -2.81 -3.32 9.24
CA PHE A 654 -2.74 -1.86 9.21
C PHE A 654 -2.35 -1.34 7.81
N LEU A 655 -1.28 -1.89 7.21
CA LEU A 655 -0.83 -1.51 5.87
C LEU A 655 -1.86 -1.88 4.79
N GLU A 656 -2.43 -3.08 4.85
CA GLU A 656 -3.55 -3.57 4.03
C GLU A 656 -4.67 -2.53 3.96
N THR A 657 -5.13 -2.08 5.14
CA THR A 657 -6.29 -1.21 5.27
C THR A 657 -6.05 0.16 4.64
N LEU A 658 -4.83 0.72 4.75
CA LEU A 658 -4.47 2.01 4.15
C LEU A 658 -4.27 1.94 2.63
N ILE A 659 -3.69 0.86 2.10
CA ILE A 659 -3.40 0.71 0.67
C ILE A 659 -4.67 0.53 -0.14
N PHE A 660 -5.63 -0.23 0.38
CA PHE A 660 -6.94 -0.43 -0.27
C PHE A 660 -7.97 0.68 0.07
N CYS A 661 -7.51 1.92 0.24
CA CYS A 661 -8.35 3.14 0.24
C CYS A 661 -8.27 3.78 -1.16
N PRO A 662 -9.30 3.66 -2.03
CA PRO A 662 -9.15 3.95 -3.46
C PRO A 662 -8.94 5.44 -3.79
N HIS A 663 -9.48 6.34 -2.96
CA HIS A 663 -9.42 7.79 -3.11
C HIS A 663 -8.18 8.42 -2.46
N LEU A 664 -7.42 7.68 -1.66
CA LEU A 664 -6.20 8.14 -1.00
C LEU A 664 -4.95 7.58 -1.70
N LYS A 665 -3.84 8.30 -1.60
CA LYS A 665 -2.52 7.86 -2.07
C LYS A 665 -1.47 8.18 -1.02
N PHE A 666 -1.04 7.18 -0.26
CA PHE A 666 0.04 7.36 0.72
C PHE A 666 1.39 7.31 0.01
N ASN A 667 2.12 8.43 0.05
CA ASN A 667 3.39 8.59 -0.64
C ASN A 667 4.60 8.10 0.19
N ASN A 668 4.45 7.96 1.52
CA ASN A 668 5.52 7.60 2.47
C ASN A 668 5.07 6.57 3.52
N LEU A 669 4.64 5.38 3.09
CA LEU A 669 4.51 4.22 3.96
C LEU A 669 5.87 3.50 4.06
N THR A 670 6.41 3.38 5.27
CA THR A 670 7.67 2.65 5.51
C THR A 670 7.48 1.56 6.56
N LEU A 671 7.92 0.35 6.27
CA LEU A 671 7.93 -0.79 7.19
C LEU A 671 9.37 -1.13 7.61
N ILE A 672 9.65 -1.02 8.91
CA ILE A 672 10.88 -1.51 9.53
C ILE A 672 10.63 -2.93 10.04
N SER A 673 11.38 -3.92 9.53
CA SER A 673 11.21 -5.33 9.89
C SER A 673 12.53 -6.08 9.82
N THR A 674 12.76 -7.02 10.75
CA THR A 674 14.02 -7.77 10.85
C THR A 674 14.39 -8.54 9.59
N HIS A 675 13.38 -9.01 8.84
CA HIS A 675 13.55 -9.79 7.60
C HIS A 675 12.77 -9.19 6.42
N GLY A 676 12.28 -7.95 6.55
CA GLY A 676 11.45 -7.26 5.57
C GLY A 676 9.99 -7.71 5.58
N LEU A 677 9.34 -7.69 4.41
CA LEU A 677 7.98 -8.20 4.21
C LEU A 677 7.95 -9.74 4.12
N PRO A 678 6.91 -10.39 4.67
CA PRO A 678 6.62 -11.82 4.48
C PRO A 678 6.14 -12.15 3.06
N GLY A 679 5.91 -13.44 2.77
CA GLY A 679 5.34 -13.89 1.49
C GLY A 679 6.34 -14.04 0.33
N LYS A 680 7.64 -14.18 0.62
CA LYS A 680 8.69 -14.38 -0.39
C LYS A 680 8.98 -15.85 -0.75
N ASP A 681 8.54 -16.79 0.08
CA ASP A 681 8.77 -18.23 -0.14
C ASP A 681 7.77 -18.82 -1.13
N LEU A 682 8.11 -20.01 -1.66
CA LEU A 682 7.18 -20.84 -2.42
C LEU A 682 6.03 -21.35 -1.54
N LEU A 683 4.82 -21.40 -2.14
CA LEU A 683 3.58 -21.91 -1.56
C LEU A 683 3.75 -23.28 -0.87
N GLY A 684 3.20 -23.42 0.34
CA GLY A 684 3.13 -24.71 1.04
C GLY A 684 4.46 -25.21 1.63
N SER A 685 5.47 -24.35 1.75
CA SER A 685 6.80 -24.69 2.24
C SER A 685 6.81 -25.30 3.66
N LYS A 686 7.54 -26.41 3.84
CA LYS A 686 7.47 -27.23 5.06
C LYS A 686 7.94 -26.50 6.34
N HIS A 687 8.86 -25.53 6.22
CA HIS A 687 9.39 -24.79 7.37
C HIS A 687 8.31 -23.97 8.09
N ARG A 688 7.18 -23.64 7.47
CA ARG A 688 6.09 -22.91 8.15
C ARG A 688 5.26 -23.74 9.10
N ARG A 689 5.50 -25.06 9.19
CA ARG A 689 4.77 -25.97 10.09
C ARG A 689 5.29 -25.95 11.53
N PHE A 690 6.44 -25.33 11.81
CA PHE A 690 7.01 -25.28 13.16
C PHE A 690 6.13 -24.54 14.18
N LEU A 691 5.41 -23.50 13.75
CA LEU A 691 4.61 -22.62 14.61
C LEU A 691 3.10 -22.76 14.33
N ILE A 692 2.28 -22.45 15.33
CA ILE A 692 0.83 -22.34 15.16
C ILE A 692 0.47 -21.15 14.27
N ASN A 693 -0.41 -21.38 13.30
CA ASN A 693 -0.91 -20.37 12.37
C ASN A 693 -2.11 -19.61 13.00
N SER A 694 -2.09 -18.27 12.88
CA SER A 694 -3.19 -17.39 13.29
C SER A 694 -4.34 -17.32 12.28
N HIS A 695 -4.12 -17.84 11.06
CA HIS A 695 -4.98 -17.73 9.88
C HIS A 695 -5.42 -16.28 9.57
N CYS A 696 -4.64 -15.29 9.98
CA CYS A 696 -4.87 -13.88 9.62
C CYS A 696 -4.45 -13.59 8.18
N PHE A 697 -3.34 -14.17 7.74
CA PHE A 697 -2.79 -14.07 6.39
C PHE A 697 -2.14 -15.39 5.97
N ASN A 698 -2.26 -15.75 4.70
CA ASN A 698 -1.56 -16.85 4.06
C ASN A 698 -0.67 -16.33 2.90
N ASP A 699 0.02 -17.23 2.17
CA ASP A 699 0.86 -16.84 1.03
C ASP A 699 0.09 -16.25 -0.16
N GLU A 700 -1.14 -16.71 -0.39
CA GLU A 700 -2.02 -16.22 -1.44
C GLU A 700 -2.47 -14.78 -1.12
N ASP A 701 -2.79 -14.48 0.15
CA ASP A 701 -3.10 -13.13 0.64
C ASP A 701 -1.90 -12.19 0.37
N TYR A 702 -0.67 -12.58 0.73
CA TYR A 702 0.51 -11.76 0.48
C TYR A 702 0.75 -11.52 -1.02
N ALA A 703 0.51 -12.53 -1.86
CA ALA A 703 0.58 -12.42 -3.31
C ALA A 703 -0.51 -11.48 -3.89
N GLN A 704 -1.74 -11.57 -3.38
CA GLN A 704 -2.88 -10.76 -3.80
C GLN A 704 -2.83 -9.32 -3.29
N MET A 705 -2.14 -9.05 -2.20
CA MET A 705 -1.93 -7.70 -1.67
C MET A 705 -0.74 -6.99 -2.32
N SER A 706 0.33 -7.73 -2.66
CA SER A 706 1.59 -7.19 -3.19
C SER A 706 2.11 -5.98 -2.40
N LEU A 707 2.26 -6.12 -1.08
CA LEU A 707 2.72 -5.04 -0.18
C LEU A 707 4.13 -4.49 -0.45
N CYS A 708 4.92 -5.16 -1.30
CA CYS A 708 6.20 -4.63 -1.78
C CYS A 708 6.02 -3.66 -2.97
N SER A 709 4.85 -3.69 -3.61
CA SER A 709 4.27 -2.49 -4.18
C SER A 709 3.79 -1.58 -3.04
N TRP A 710 3.77 -0.26 -3.20
CA TRP A 710 3.24 0.72 -2.22
C TRP A 710 4.02 0.95 -0.91
N VAL A 711 4.72 -0.04 -0.34
CA VAL A 711 5.42 0.11 0.97
C VAL A 711 6.94 0.04 0.82
N ASN A 712 7.64 1.07 1.30
CA ASN A 712 9.10 1.07 1.42
C ASN A 712 9.53 0.14 2.56
N VAL A 713 10.45 -0.79 2.32
CA VAL A 713 10.91 -1.74 3.33
C VAL A 713 12.32 -1.41 3.80
N VAL A 714 12.49 -1.20 5.09
CA VAL A 714 13.79 -1.09 5.76
C VAL A 714 14.05 -2.39 6.51
N VAL A 715 14.96 -3.21 5.98
CA VAL A 715 15.37 -4.47 6.62
C VAL A 715 16.29 -4.14 7.81
N GLY A 716 15.91 -4.59 9.00
CA GLY A 716 16.69 -4.39 10.22
C GLY A 716 15.85 -4.38 11.49
N LYS A 717 16.53 -4.39 12.63
CA LYS A 717 15.90 -4.38 13.96
C LYS A 717 15.90 -2.97 14.56
N MET A 718 14.78 -2.55 15.13
CA MET A 718 14.72 -1.31 15.92
C MET A 718 15.56 -1.44 17.19
N THR A 719 16.48 -0.49 17.42
CA THR A 719 17.37 -0.45 18.58
C THR A 719 17.19 0.80 19.45
N GLY A 720 16.54 1.85 18.93
CA GLY A 720 16.25 3.09 19.67
C GLY A 720 15.17 3.95 19.00
N ILE A 721 14.54 4.85 19.75
CA ILE A 721 13.58 5.84 19.25
C ILE A 721 13.99 7.22 19.80
N ASN A 722 14.28 8.18 18.92
CA ASN A 722 14.48 9.57 19.29
C ASN A 722 13.19 10.35 19.06
N ARG A 723 12.46 10.66 20.14
CA ARG A 723 11.18 11.38 20.08
C ARG A 723 11.33 12.87 19.73
N PRO A 724 12.20 13.67 20.40
CA PRO A 724 12.35 15.09 20.04
C PRO A 724 12.72 15.34 18.57
N ALA A 725 13.57 14.50 17.99
CA ALA A 725 13.98 14.60 16.58
C ALA A 725 13.17 13.70 15.63
N LYS A 726 12.13 13.00 16.14
CA LYS A 726 11.26 12.06 15.43
C LYS A 726 11.97 11.13 14.43
N TYR A 727 12.88 10.29 14.93
CA TYR A 727 13.46 9.20 14.13
C TYR A 727 13.62 7.90 14.92
N VAL A 728 13.56 6.78 14.22
CA VAL A 728 13.88 5.43 14.73
C VAL A 728 15.33 5.11 14.36
N VAL A 729 16.06 4.47 15.28
CA VAL A 729 17.39 3.89 15.02
C VAL A 729 17.22 2.41 14.74
N VAL A 730 17.74 1.97 13.60
CA VAL A 730 17.74 0.59 13.12
C VAL A 730 19.16 0.01 13.25
N SER A 731 19.30 -1.31 13.28
CA SER A 731 20.56 -2.04 13.16
C SER A 731 21.45 -1.47 12.04
N LYS A 732 22.79 -1.48 12.25
CA LYS A 732 23.78 -0.70 11.47
C LYS A 732 23.68 0.84 11.66
N GLU A 733 23.10 1.30 12.77
CA GLU A 733 22.90 2.72 13.14
C GLU A 733 22.13 3.60 12.12
N LYS A 734 21.45 2.99 11.14
CA LYS A 734 20.62 3.70 10.15
C LYS A 734 19.47 4.41 10.86
N LYS A 735 19.25 5.69 10.52
CA LYS A 735 18.16 6.53 11.06
C LYS A 735 17.02 6.61 10.06
N VAL A 736 15.80 6.35 10.51
CA VAL A 736 14.57 6.44 9.71
C VAL A 736 13.63 7.46 10.36
N PRO A 737 13.42 8.65 9.76
CA PRO A 737 12.55 9.67 10.35
C PRO A 737 11.07 9.36 10.14
N TYR A 738 10.23 9.88 11.03
CA TYR A 738 8.78 9.68 10.99
C TYR A 738 8.02 10.96 11.33
N ASP A 739 6.79 11.08 10.84
CA ASP A 739 5.84 12.08 11.33
C ASP A 739 4.84 11.42 12.30
N TYR A 740 4.43 10.19 11.97
CA TYR A 740 3.76 9.22 12.86
C TYR A 740 4.52 7.89 12.90
N LEU A 741 4.69 7.35 14.11
CA LEU A 741 5.31 6.05 14.37
C LEU A 741 4.26 5.05 14.87
N VAL A 742 4.19 3.89 14.25
CA VAL A 742 3.29 2.80 14.59
C VAL A 742 4.11 1.59 15.03
N LEU A 743 4.03 1.26 16.31
CA LEU A 743 4.73 0.11 16.88
C LEU A 743 3.83 -1.13 16.84
N CYS A 744 4.29 -2.19 16.16
CA CYS A 744 3.59 -3.46 15.94
C CYS A 744 4.53 -4.67 16.16
N THR A 745 5.52 -4.56 17.05
CA THR A 745 6.60 -5.56 17.22
C THR A 745 6.16 -6.90 17.82
N GLY A 746 4.96 -6.98 18.41
CA GLY A 746 4.44 -8.20 19.02
C GLY A 746 5.28 -8.73 20.19
N GLN A 747 5.06 -10.00 20.53
CA GLN A 747 5.84 -10.72 21.53
C GLN A 747 6.62 -11.85 20.86
N LYS A 748 7.86 -12.07 21.29
CA LYS A 748 8.77 -13.09 20.77
C LYS A 748 9.14 -14.09 21.87
N TYR A 749 9.40 -15.34 21.47
CA TYR A 749 10.14 -16.30 22.28
C TYR A 749 11.53 -15.75 22.58
N GLN A 750 11.93 -15.82 23.85
CA GLN A 750 13.23 -15.38 24.32
C GLN A 750 14.07 -16.57 24.77
N VAL A 751 15.38 -16.46 24.63
CA VAL A 751 16.33 -17.44 25.16
C VAL A 751 16.27 -17.41 26.69
N VAL A 752 15.86 -18.53 27.29
CA VAL A 752 15.75 -18.69 28.75
C VAL A 752 17.12 -19.02 29.30
N SER A 753 17.56 -18.29 30.32
CA SER A 753 18.77 -18.64 31.07
C SER A 753 18.53 -19.96 31.81
N PRO A 754 19.45 -20.93 31.73
CA PRO A 754 19.48 -22.01 32.70
C PRO A 754 19.57 -21.43 34.12
N THR A 755 18.91 -22.07 35.08
CA THR A 755 18.82 -21.59 36.47
C THR A 755 20.14 -21.66 37.25
N GLY A 756 21.15 -22.30 36.67
CA GLY A 756 22.47 -22.53 37.26
C GLY A 756 22.47 -23.63 38.34
N ALA A 757 21.35 -24.35 38.51
CA ALA A 757 21.19 -25.37 39.54
C ALA A 757 22.15 -26.55 39.31
N ASP A 758 23.02 -26.81 40.29
CA ASP A 758 24.01 -27.88 40.24
C ASP A 758 23.35 -29.24 40.51
N ILE A 759 23.17 -30.02 39.45
CA ILE A 759 22.51 -31.34 39.49
C ILE A 759 23.19 -32.32 40.47
N SER A 760 24.50 -32.19 40.73
CA SER A 760 25.20 -33.07 41.67
C SER A 760 24.66 -32.97 43.11
N LYS A 761 23.97 -31.86 43.43
CA LYS A 761 23.35 -31.60 44.74
C LYS A 761 21.89 -32.08 44.83
N LEU A 762 21.35 -32.67 43.75
CA LEU A 762 19.96 -33.14 43.64
C LEU A 762 18.87 -32.08 43.96
N PRO A 763 18.96 -30.84 43.46
CA PRO A 763 17.96 -29.80 43.73
C PRO A 763 16.59 -30.15 43.13
N THR A 764 15.53 -29.79 43.86
CA THR A 764 14.13 -29.93 43.39
C THR A 764 13.60 -28.62 42.83
N ASN A 765 12.57 -28.67 41.97
CA ASN A 765 11.96 -27.47 41.38
C ASN A 765 11.61 -26.39 42.43
N SER A 766 11.10 -26.76 43.61
CA SER A 766 10.76 -25.84 44.71
C SER A 766 11.91 -24.95 45.18
N GLU A 767 13.17 -25.38 45.04
CA GLU A 767 14.37 -24.62 45.41
C GLU A 767 14.82 -23.67 44.30
N VAL A 768 14.26 -23.82 43.09
CA VAL A 768 14.75 -23.23 41.85
C VAL A 768 13.71 -22.31 41.18
N SER A 769 12.41 -22.51 41.42
CA SER A 769 11.31 -21.76 40.79
C SER A 769 11.44 -20.23 40.90
N ASN A 770 11.99 -19.70 41.99
CA ASN A 770 12.21 -18.26 42.16
C ASN A 770 13.22 -17.64 41.16
N LYS A 771 13.98 -18.47 40.43
CA LYS A 771 14.94 -18.06 39.40
C LYS A 771 14.44 -18.32 37.98
N TRP A 772 13.22 -18.84 37.80
CA TRP A 772 12.71 -19.23 36.49
C TRP A 772 11.33 -18.61 36.21
N PRO A 773 11.07 -18.09 35.00
CA PRO A 773 12.01 -17.91 33.90
C PRO A 773 12.89 -16.66 34.10
N GLN A 774 14.19 -16.77 33.81
CA GLN A 774 15.10 -15.62 33.66
C GLN A 774 15.59 -15.53 32.22
N ARG A 775 15.89 -14.31 31.75
CA ARG A 775 16.41 -14.06 30.40
C ARG A 775 17.91 -14.37 30.35
N HIS A 776 18.35 -15.10 29.31
CA HIS A 776 19.77 -15.33 29.08
C HIS A 776 20.47 -14.03 28.67
N THR A 777 21.66 -13.80 29.23
CA THR A 777 22.47 -12.58 28.99
C THR A 777 23.88 -12.90 28.46
N GLY A 778 24.23 -14.18 28.32
CA GLY A 778 25.49 -14.62 27.73
C GLY A 778 25.40 -14.84 26.22
N HIS A 779 26.46 -15.41 25.64
CA HIS A 779 26.44 -15.91 24.27
C HIS A 779 25.34 -16.97 24.11
N VAL A 780 24.60 -16.93 23.00
CA VAL A 780 23.57 -17.93 22.68
C VAL A 780 24.24 -19.02 21.84
N PRO A 781 24.21 -20.31 22.25
CA PRO A 781 24.81 -21.39 21.48
C PRO A 781 24.21 -21.49 20.07
N SER A 782 25.05 -21.83 19.09
CA SER A 782 24.68 -21.85 17.67
C SER A 782 23.59 -22.87 17.31
N ASN A 783 23.43 -23.91 18.12
CA ASN A 783 22.39 -24.94 17.98
C ASN A 783 21.18 -24.74 18.90
N HIS A 784 21.02 -23.54 19.48
CA HIS A 784 19.82 -23.14 20.24
C HIS A 784 18.88 -22.30 19.37
N PHE A 785 17.67 -22.80 19.13
CA PHE A 785 16.67 -22.20 18.25
C PHE A 785 15.48 -21.60 19.03
N THR A 786 15.19 -20.33 18.77
CA THR A 786 13.94 -19.66 19.17
C THR A 786 13.20 -19.20 17.92
N LEU A 787 12.20 -19.96 17.49
CA LEU A 787 11.51 -19.70 16.22
C LEU A 787 10.42 -18.64 16.44
N ASN A 788 10.53 -17.49 15.75
CA ASN A 788 9.59 -16.38 15.91
C ASN A 788 8.88 -15.97 14.62
N ASP A 789 9.48 -16.26 13.47
CA ASP A 789 8.99 -15.94 12.14
C ASP A 789 9.47 -17.00 11.12
N ASP A 790 8.92 -16.95 9.90
CA ASP A 790 9.20 -17.96 8.86
C ASP A 790 10.70 -18.04 8.49
N GLN A 791 11.43 -16.94 8.64
CA GLN A 791 12.85 -16.87 8.32
C GLN A 791 13.71 -17.54 9.40
N ASP A 792 13.34 -17.44 10.68
CA ASP A 792 13.92 -18.25 11.75
C ASP A 792 13.65 -19.74 11.54
N CYS A 793 12.42 -20.10 11.13
CA CYS A 793 12.06 -21.49 10.78
C CYS A 793 12.89 -22.01 9.59
N LEU A 794 13.08 -21.21 8.54
CA LEU A 794 13.89 -21.58 7.37
C LEU A 794 15.38 -21.76 7.74
N LYS A 795 15.95 -20.89 8.59
CA LYS A 795 17.31 -21.07 9.12
C LYS A 795 17.45 -22.39 9.88
N ALA A 796 16.46 -22.71 10.74
CA ALA A 796 16.47 -23.96 11.49
C ALA A 796 16.36 -25.20 10.59
N VAL A 797 15.54 -25.18 9.54
CA VAL A 797 15.49 -26.28 8.55
C VAL A 797 16.83 -26.47 7.86
N ARG A 798 17.44 -25.41 7.31
CA ARG A 798 18.76 -25.52 6.65
C ARG A 798 19.81 -26.09 7.59
N TRP A 799 19.86 -25.62 8.83
CA TRP A 799 20.79 -26.13 9.83
C TRP A 799 20.55 -27.62 10.14
N LEU A 800 19.29 -28.06 10.24
CA LEU A 800 18.92 -29.47 10.44
C LEU A 800 19.28 -30.34 9.23
N GLU A 801 19.11 -29.85 8.01
CA GLU A 801 19.47 -30.54 6.78
C GLU A 801 21.00 -30.76 6.68
N GLU A 802 21.78 -29.73 7.06
CA GLU A 802 23.24 -29.79 7.09
C GLU A 802 23.79 -30.68 8.23
N ASN A 803 23.22 -30.60 9.43
CA ASN A 803 23.84 -31.14 10.66
C ASN A 803 23.09 -32.31 11.32
N ALA A 804 21.77 -32.41 11.18
CA ALA A 804 20.94 -33.34 11.98
C ALA A 804 20.48 -34.59 11.22
N LEU A 805 20.26 -34.51 9.90
CA LEU A 805 19.83 -35.65 9.08
C LEU A 805 20.89 -36.77 9.00
N ASN A 806 22.18 -36.41 9.01
CA ASN A 806 23.30 -37.34 8.86
C ASN A 806 23.98 -37.74 10.19
N SER A 807 23.53 -37.22 11.34
CA SER A 807 24.12 -37.49 12.66
C SER A 807 23.18 -38.31 13.56
N GLU A 808 23.71 -38.97 14.58
CA GLU A 808 22.92 -39.71 15.59
C GLU A 808 22.44 -38.81 16.76
N GLY A 809 22.65 -37.50 16.67
CA GLY A 809 22.44 -36.55 17.78
C GLY A 809 20.99 -36.37 18.22
N ASN A 810 20.75 -36.17 19.51
CA ASN A 810 19.40 -36.00 20.07
C ASN A 810 18.92 -34.54 19.98
N ILE A 811 17.62 -34.36 19.76
CA ILE A 811 16.97 -33.04 19.65
C ILE A 811 16.06 -32.85 20.87
N ILE A 812 16.17 -31.69 21.51
CA ILE A 812 15.36 -31.33 22.67
C ILE A 812 14.39 -30.21 22.27
N VAL A 813 13.11 -30.39 22.55
CA VAL A 813 12.06 -29.38 22.38
C VAL A 813 11.57 -29.00 23.77
N TYR A 814 11.79 -27.76 24.20
CA TYR A 814 11.53 -27.29 25.56
C TYR A 814 10.44 -26.21 25.60
N GLY A 815 9.32 -26.47 26.26
CA GLY A 815 8.25 -25.48 26.45
C GLY A 815 6.88 -26.05 26.80
N ASN A 816 5.91 -25.17 26.99
CA ASN A 816 4.52 -25.52 27.38
C ASN A 816 3.45 -24.92 26.44
N THR A 817 3.86 -24.24 25.37
CA THR A 817 2.96 -23.70 24.34
C THR A 817 2.60 -24.76 23.31
N ILE A 818 1.52 -24.56 22.56
CA ILE A 818 1.12 -25.50 21.49
C ILE A 818 2.19 -25.67 20.39
N ASP A 819 3.07 -24.67 20.22
CA ASP A 819 4.16 -24.68 19.22
C ASP A 819 5.17 -25.82 19.43
N ILE A 820 5.26 -26.39 20.64
CA ILE A 820 6.10 -27.57 20.89
C ILE A 820 5.64 -28.79 20.09
N TYR A 821 4.32 -28.95 19.94
CA TYR A 821 3.72 -30.09 19.25
C TYR A 821 3.84 -29.94 17.73
N THR A 822 3.60 -28.75 17.21
CA THR A 822 3.80 -28.44 15.77
C THR A 822 5.28 -28.55 15.38
N THR A 823 6.20 -28.15 16.26
CA THR A 823 7.64 -28.38 16.08
C THR A 823 8.00 -29.86 16.04
N VAL A 824 7.53 -30.67 16.99
CA VAL A 824 7.80 -32.12 17.00
C VAL A 824 7.27 -32.81 15.73
N GLU A 825 6.04 -32.53 15.32
CA GLU A 825 5.48 -33.04 14.06
C GLU A 825 6.31 -32.58 12.84
N THR A 826 6.78 -31.34 12.82
CA THR A 826 7.62 -30.84 11.72
C THR A 826 8.95 -31.60 11.66
N LEU A 827 9.62 -31.81 12.80
CA LEU A 827 10.86 -32.61 12.88
C LEU A 827 10.65 -34.05 12.39
N LEU A 828 9.53 -34.70 12.77
CA LEU A 828 9.15 -36.02 12.27
C LEU A 828 8.92 -35.99 10.74
N SER A 829 8.24 -34.96 10.22
CA SER A 829 7.96 -34.79 8.78
C SER A 829 9.19 -34.47 7.91
N LEU A 830 10.29 -34.03 8.54
CA LEU A 830 11.62 -33.87 7.93
C LEU A 830 12.42 -35.18 7.92
N GLY A 831 11.89 -36.27 8.50
CA GLY A 831 12.52 -37.59 8.52
C GLY A 831 13.38 -37.88 9.75
N ILE A 832 13.34 -37.04 10.79
CA ILE A 832 14.06 -37.27 12.04
C ILE A 832 13.33 -38.35 12.84
N ASN A 833 14.03 -39.42 13.19
CA ASN A 833 13.47 -40.51 13.99
C ASN A 833 13.03 -40.01 15.37
N GLY A 834 11.76 -40.23 15.74
CA GLY A 834 11.19 -39.74 17.00
C GLY A 834 11.91 -40.24 18.26
N ALA A 835 12.59 -41.39 18.20
CA ALA A 835 13.44 -41.87 19.30
C ALA A 835 14.63 -40.93 19.64
N ARG A 836 15.00 -40.00 18.75
CA ARG A 836 15.99 -38.95 18.98
C ARG A 836 15.39 -37.66 19.56
N ILE A 837 14.06 -37.56 19.64
CA ILE A 837 13.34 -36.35 20.03
C ILE A 837 12.90 -36.46 21.50
N HIS A 838 13.31 -35.48 22.30
CA HIS A 838 12.93 -35.35 23.71
C HIS A 838 12.10 -34.08 23.90
N LEU A 839 10.81 -34.26 24.20
CA LEU A 839 9.89 -33.18 24.53
C LEU A 839 9.92 -32.92 26.05
N VAL A 840 10.40 -31.75 26.47
CA VAL A 840 10.55 -31.40 27.88
C VAL A 840 9.62 -30.23 28.20
N GLN A 841 8.68 -30.45 29.12
CA GLN A 841 7.64 -29.47 29.46
C GLN A 841 7.91 -28.90 30.86
N PRO A 842 8.08 -27.58 31.02
CA PRO A 842 8.18 -26.97 32.34
C PRO A 842 6.82 -26.92 33.05
N PRO A 843 6.82 -26.77 34.38
CA PRO A 843 5.59 -26.62 35.17
C PRO A 843 4.69 -25.50 34.62
N LEU A 844 3.38 -25.74 34.64
CA LEU A 844 2.39 -24.79 34.15
C LEU A 844 2.34 -23.53 35.04
N SER A 845 2.59 -22.35 34.45
CA SER A 845 2.43 -21.05 35.12
C SER A 845 0.96 -20.60 35.26
N SER A 846 0.04 -21.32 34.62
CA SER A 846 -1.41 -21.07 34.60
C SER A 846 -2.15 -22.40 34.52
N SER A 847 -3.25 -22.60 35.27
CA SER A 847 -3.97 -23.89 35.31
C SER A 847 -4.75 -24.26 34.04
N VAL A 848 -4.63 -23.49 32.97
CA VAL A 848 -5.27 -23.73 31.67
C VAL A 848 -4.33 -24.52 30.76
N ALA A 849 -4.67 -25.78 30.46
CA ALA A 849 -3.95 -26.60 29.48
C ALA A 849 -4.05 -25.99 28.06
N CYS A 850 -3.01 -26.17 27.25
CA CYS A 850 -2.96 -25.61 25.89
C CYS A 850 -3.86 -26.35 24.87
N LEU A 851 -4.36 -27.53 25.22
CA LEU A 851 -5.24 -28.40 24.43
C LEU A 851 -6.42 -28.89 25.29
N ASN A 852 -7.52 -29.28 24.66
CA ASN A 852 -8.60 -30.02 25.34
C ASN A 852 -8.10 -31.42 25.76
N ASN A 853 -8.56 -31.94 26.89
CA ASN A 853 -8.15 -33.23 27.47
C ASN A 853 -8.20 -34.40 26.47
N GLU A 854 -9.24 -34.46 25.64
CA GLU A 854 -9.42 -35.51 24.62
C GLU A 854 -8.34 -35.43 23.51
N ILE A 855 -8.06 -34.23 23.03
CA ILE A 855 -7.03 -33.97 22.02
C ILE A 855 -5.64 -34.20 22.62
N GLN A 856 -5.42 -33.78 23.87
CA GLN A 856 -4.17 -34.03 24.59
C GLN A 856 -3.91 -35.54 24.76
N SER A 857 -4.94 -36.35 25.04
CA SER A 857 -4.81 -37.81 25.07
C SER A 857 -4.40 -38.38 23.71
N ALA A 858 -5.00 -37.90 22.61
CA ALA A 858 -4.67 -38.40 21.26
C ALA A 858 -3.26 -37.98 20.82
N VAL A 859 -2.85 -36.75 21.10
CA VAL A 859 -1.48 -36.25 20.82
C VAL A 859 -0.44 -37.02 21.65
N GLN A 860 -0.73 -37.33 22.92
CA GLN A 860 0.18 -38.11 23.76
C GLN A 860 0.34 -39.57 23.26
N GLU A 861 -0.74 -40.16 22.76
CA GLU A 861 -0.74 -41.49 22.12
C GLU A 861 0.13 -41.45 20.84
N ALA A 862 -0.10 -40.49 19.94
CA ALA A 862 0.69 -40.32 18.71
C ALA A 862 2.19 -40.03 18.96
N LEU A 863 2.52 -39.25 19.99
CA LEU A 863 3.91 -39.03 20.41
C LEU A 863 4.58 -40.34 20.85
N SER A 864 3.85 -41.20 21.56
CA SER A 864 4.36 -42.51 22.00
C SER A 864 4.52 -43.50 20.85
N GLU A 865 3.61 -43.49 19.86
CA GLU A 865 3.71 -44.29 18.64
C GLU A 865 4.91 -43.87 17.78
N ALA A 866 5.20 -42.57 17.70
CA ALA A 866 6.39 -42.02 17.03
C ALA A 866 7.70 -42.28 17.80
N GLY A 867 7.64 -42.77 19.05
CA GLY A 867 8.81 -43.04 19.90
C GLY A 867 9.39 -41.79 20.60
N VAL A 868 8.67 -40.67 20.63
CA VAL A 868 9.12 -39.41 21.24
C VAL A 868 9.10 -39.51 22.77
N SER A 869 10.20 -39.15 23.41
CA SER A 869 10.31 -39.20 24.88
C SER A 869 9.78 -37.90 25.51
N VAL A 870 8.77 -37.99 26.38
CA VAL A 870 8.11 -36.83 27.01
C VAL A 870 8.47 -36.73 28.50
N TYR A 871 8.90 -35.54 28.95
CA TYR A 871 9.31 -35.24 30.33
C TYR A 871 8.48 -34.06 30.88
N PRO A 872 7.42 -34.30 31.67
CA PRO A 872 6.63 -33.24 32.30
C PRO A 872 7.36 -32.58 33.47
N ASP A 873 6.83 -31.44 33.93
CA ASP A 873 7.22 -30.70 35.15
C ASP A 873 8.74 -30.52 35.35
N SER A 874 9.44 -30.26 34.24
CA SER A 874 10.91 -30.26 34.16
C SER A 874 11.46 -28.86 33.88
N VAL A 875 12.28 -28.32 34.79
CA VAL A 875 12.85 -26.96 34.69
C VAL A 875 14.30 -27.01 34.24
N LEU A 876 14.71 -26.13 33.31
CA LEU A 876 16.08 -26.08 32.79
C LEU A 876 17.09 -25.65 33.88
N ALA A 877 18.02 -26.55 34.20
CA ALA A 877 19.05 -26.38 35.21
C ALA A 877 20.32 -25.74 34.63
N GLN A 878 20.95 -26.40 33.66
CA GLN A 878 22.23 -26.01 33.05
C GLN A 878 22.29 -26.45 31.58
N TRP A 879 23.05 -25.72 30.76
CA TRP A 879 23.61 -26.24 29.50
C TRP A 879 25.08 -26.54 29.77
N ASP A 880 25.50 -27.76 29.44
CA ASP A 880 26.87 -28.28 29.49
C ASP A 880 27.65 -28.16 30.81
N GLY A 881 28.31 -29.26 31.19
CA GLY A 881 29.18 -29.34 32.38
C GLY A 881 30.53 -28.62 32.23
N GLY A 882 30.59 -27.48 31.53
CA GLY A 882 31.81 -26.72 31.25
C GLY A 882 32.54 -27.15 29.97
N GLY A 883 31.80 -27.45 28.91
CA GLY A 883 32.31 -27.82 27.58
C GLY A 883 32.56 -26.63 26.63
N ASP A 884 32.46 -26.91 25.33
CA ASP A 884 32.54 -25.90 24.25
C ASP A 884 31.42 -24.85 24.39
N PRO A 885 31.71 -23.54 24.45
CA PRO A 885 30.70 -22.51 24.68
C PRO A 885 29.72 -22.29 23.51
N ASP A 886 30.03 -22.78 22.30
CA ASP A 886 29.25 -22.46 21.09
C ASP A 886 28.23 -23.54 20.68
N LEU A 887 28.25 -24.71 21.32
CA LEU A 887 27.37 -25.85 21.02
C LEU A 887 26.84 -26.51 22.29
N ILE A 888 25.50 -26.60 22.42
CA ILE A 888 24.87 -27.37 23.49
C ILE A 888 25.08 -28.86 23.20
N THR A 889 25.91 -29.53 23.99
CA THR A 889 26.14 -31.00 23.88
C THR A 889 25.29 -31.80 24.85
N CYS A 890 24.83 -31.17 25.94
CA CYS A 890 23.89 -31.74 26.87
C CYS A 890 23.08 -30.67 27.62
N ALA A 891 21.79 -30.96 27.85
CA ALA A 891 20.92 -30.13 28.66
C ALA A 891 20.52 -30.87 29.94
N ALA A 892 20.51 -30.13 31.04
CA ALA A 892 20.34 -30.62 32.39
C ALA A 892 19.05 -30.02 32.98
N PHE A 893 18.21 -30.84 33.62
CA PHE A 893 16.88 -30.44 34.10
C PHE A 893 16.64 -30.85 35.56
N THR A 894 15.96 -30.01 36.34
CA THR A 894 15.37 -30.38 37.63
C THR A 894 13.93 -30.85 37.46
N THR A 895 13.46 -31.66 38.42
CA THR A 895 12.05 -32.04 38.57
C THR A 895 11.65 -31.90 40.04
N ASP A 896 10.40 -32.23 40.38
CA ASP A 896 9.95 -32.34 41.77
C ASP A 896 10.58 -33.52 42.53
N THR A 897 11.22 -34.48 41.82
CA THR A 897 11.74 -35.71 42.41
C THR A 897 13.26 -35.85 42.31
N LYS A 898 13.79 -35.96 41.09
CA LYS A 898 15.23 -36.05 40.82
C LYS A 898 15.57 -35.31 39.51
N PRO A 899 16.67 -34.55 39.48
CA PRO A 899 17.17 -34.00 38.23
C PRO A 899 17.70 -35.09 37.29
N PHE A 900 17.71 -34.79 35.99
CA PHE A 900 18.23 -35.65 34.94
C PHE A 900 18.99 -34.83 33.89
N GLN A 901 19.73 -35.51 33.02
CA GLN A 901 20.53 -34.91 31.96
C GLN A 901 20.30 -35.67 30.66
N LEU A 902 20.17 -34.93 29.56
CA LEU A 902 19.99 -35.47 28.21
C LEU A 902 21.14 -34.99 27.32
N PRO A 903 21.72 -35.85 26.46
CA PRO A 903 22.57 -35.39 25.38
C PRO A 903 21.71 -34.55 24.41
N CYS A 904 22.34 -33.57 23.77
CA CYS A 904 21.69 -32.62 22.90
C CYS A 904 22.57 -32.34 21.68
N SER A 905 21.94 -32.04 20.56
CA SER A 905 22.59 -31.60 19.33
C SER A 905 21.82 -30.46 18.67
N ALA A 906 20.52 -30.33 18.93
CA ALA A 906 19.74 -29.12 18.69
C ALA A 906 18.74 -28.90 19.85
N PHE A 907 18.58 -27.65 20.28
CA PHE A 907 17.69 -27.26 21.38
C PHE A 907 16.67 -26.22 20.89
N PHE A 908 15.39 -26.58 20.83
CA PHE A 908 14.30 -25.68 20.47
C PHE A 908 13.59 -25.16 21.73
N SER A 909 13.42 -23.85 21.86
CA SER A 909 12.91 -23.22 23.09
C SER A 909 11.64 -22.39 22.85
N PHE A 910 10.56 -22.83 23.49
CA PHE A 910 9.20 -22.27 23.43
C PHE A 910 8.62 -22.02 24.83
N ALA A 911 9.46 -21.88 25.85
CA ALA A 911 9.01 -21.84 27.24
C ALA A 911 8.30 -20.53 27.65
N TYR A 912 8.60 -19.40 27.02
CA TYR A 912 7.98 -18.11 27.35
C TYR A 912 8.06 -17.09 26.19
N ARG A 913 6.93 -16.44 25.86
CA ARG A 913 6.87 -15.29 24.95
C ARG A 913 6.80 -13.99 25.75
N THR A 914 7.58 -12.98 25.37
CA THR A 914 7.53 -11.64 25.98
C THR A 914 7.96 -10.55 24.99
N VAL A 915 7.97 -9.29 25.41
CA VAL A 915 8.49 -8.17 24.61
C VAL A 915 9.99 -8.38 24.39
N ASP A 916 10.46 -8.24 23.15
CA ASP A 916 11.89 -8.29 22.84
C ASP A 916 12.64 -7.20 23.62
N TYR A 917 13.80 -7.55 24.17
CA TYR A 917 14.53 -6.64 25.06
C TYR A 917 15.04 -5.38 24.37
N GLU A 918 15.42 -5.43 23.09
CA GLU A 918 15.89 -4.24 22.38
C GLU A 918 14.71 -3.33 22.04
N ALA A 919 13.55 -3.90 21.71
CA ALA A 919 12.30 -3.15 21.60
C ALA A 919 11.90 -2.52 22.95
N PHE A 920 11.96 -3.27 24.06
CA PHE A 920 11.71 -2.74 25.41
C PHE A 920 12.68 -1.61 25.75
N LYS A 921 13.98 -1.81 25.53
CA LYS A 921 15.02 -0.80 25.77
C LYS A 921 14.76 0.46 24.94
N ALA A 922 14.51 0.33 23.64
CA ALA A 922 14.20 1.45 22.75
C ALA A 922 12.97 2.26 23.21
N VAL A 923 11.93 1.57 23.71
CA VAL A 923 10.69 2.18 24.25
C VAL A 923 10.94 2.87 25.60
N ASN A 924 11.70 2.22 26.49
CA ASN A 924 12.05 2.74 27.81
C ASN A 924 12.99 3.96 27.73
N ASP A 925 14.04 3.86 26.92
CA ASP A 925 15.02 4.94 26.72
C ASP A 925 14.39 6.15 26.00
N ALA A 926 13.29 5.93 25.27
CA ALA A 926 12.43 6.97 24.71
C ALA A 926 11.38 7.53 25.70
N TYR A 927 11.39 7.14 26.98
CA TYR A 927 10.43 7.60 27.99
C TYR A 927 8.96 7.37 27.60
N LEU A 928 8.68 6.26 26.91
CA LEU A 928 7.31 5.79 26.69
C LEU A 928 6.86 4.96 27.91
N VAL A 929 5.59 5.08 28.29
CA VAL A 929 5.08 4.43 29.52
C VAL A 929 5.00 2.91 29.33
N PHE A 930 5.76 2.18 30.14
CA PHE A 930 5.84 0.72 30.11
C PHE A 930 5.50 0.11 31.48
N ASP A 931 4.49 -0.77 31.51
CA ASP A 931 3.94 -1.43 32.71
C ASP A 931 3.87 -2.95 32.45
N GLY A 932 5.04 -3.58 32.29
CA GLY A 932 5.20 -4.96 31.76
C GLY A 932 4.88 -5.09 30.25
N ARG A 933 4.16 -4.11 29.69
CA ARG A 933 3.78 -3.92 28.28
C ARG A 933 3.72 -2.42 27.99
N LEU A 934 3.75 -2.03 26.71
CA LEU A 934 3.59 -0.62 26.34
C LEU A 934 2.15 -0.16 26.59
N VAL A 935 2.00 0.96 27.32
CA VAL A 935 0.70 1.47 27.73
C VAL A 935 0.09 2.36 26.65
N ILE A 936 -1.19 2.10 26.33
CA ILE A 936 -1.95 2.83 25.31
C ILE A 936 -3.32 3.31 25.81
N ASP A 937 -3.91 4.27 25.08
CA ASP A 937 -5.32 4.65 25.21
C ASP A 937 -6.27 3.84 24.29
N THR A 938 -7.56 4.20 24.33
CA THR A 938 -8.66 3.66 23.53
C THR A 938 -8.51 3.91 22.03
N GLU A 939 -7.64 4.83 21.61
CA GLU A 939 -7.32 5.13 20.21
C GLU A 939 -5.87 4.75 19.86
N PHE A 940 -5.32 3.74 20.55
CA PHE A 940 -3.98 3.18 20.32
C PHE A 940 -2.81 4.15 20.56
N ARG A 941 -3.04 5.34 21.13
CA ARG A 941 -1.98 6.33 21.37
C ARG A 941 -1.18 5.97 22.61
N THR A 942 0.12 6.23 22.57
CA THR A 942 0.98 6.20 23.76
C THR A 942 0.87 7.52 24.53
N ASN A 943 1.78 7.76 25.49
CA ASN A 943 1.97 9.10 26.08
C ASN A 943 2.55 10.15 25.11
N ASP A 944 2.82 9.78 23.85
CA ASP A 944 3.17 10.68 22.75
C ASP A 944 2.09 10.61 21.66
N GLY A 945 1.49 11.75 21.31
CA GLY A 945 0.43 11.80 20.29
C GLY A 945 0.88 11.43 18.88
N SER A 946 2.19 11.45 18.60
CA SER A 946 2.78 11.02 17.33
C SER A 946 3.13 9.52 17.29
N ILE A 947 3.06 8.81 18.42
CA ILE A 947 3.42 7.40 18.52
C ILE A 947 2.20 6.57 18.95
N ARG A 948 1.81 5.64 18.09
CA ARG A 948 0.74 4.66 18.33
C ARG A 948 1.30 3.25 18.41
N ALA A 949 0.55 2.35 19.03
CA ALA A 949 0.99 0.99 19.28
C ALA A 949 -0.18 0.01 19.35
N ALA A 950 -0.03 -1.17 18.75
CA ALA A 950 -1.09 -2.17 18.72
C ALA A 950 -0.59 -3.63 18.68
N GLY A 951 -1.43 -4.57 19.11
CA GLY A 951 -1.08 -5.99 19.18
C GLY A 951 -0.48 -6.45 20.52
N PRO A 952 -0.06 -7.73 20.63
CA PRO A 952 0.21 -8.41 21.89
C PRO A 952 1.23 -7.78 22.86
N PHE A 953 2.05 -6.82 22.40
CA PHE A 953 3.03 -6.13 23.25
C PHE A 953 2.46 -4.93 24.02
N THR A 954 1.19 -4.59 23.79
CA THR A 954 0.49 -3.45 24.41
C THR A 954 -0.47 -3.85 25.52
N LYS A 955 -0.86 -2.86 26.33
CA LYS A 955 -1.86 -2.94 27.41
C LYS A 955 -2.61 -1.59 27.51
N PHE A 956 -3.91 -1.61 27.77
CA PHE A 956 -4.65 -0.38 28.03
C PHE A 956 -4.22 0.30 29.34
N SER A 957 -4.32 1.63 29.39
CA SER A 957 -4.02 2.41 30.59
C SER A 957 -4.89 1.99 31.78
N ARG A 958 -4.28 1.90 32.98
CA ARG A 958 -4.98 1.49 34.21
C ARG A 958 -6.19 2.37 34.57
N ARG A 959 -6.31 3.56 33.96
CA ARG A 959 -7.47 4.47 34.07
C ARG A 959 -8.81 3.83 33.66
N TYR A 960 -8.76 2.80 32.81
CA TYR A 960 -9.95 2.08 32.33
C TYR A 960 -10.34 0.88 33.22
N TYR A 961 -9.58 0.60 34.29
CA TYR A 961 -9.83 -0.52 35.22
C TYR A 961 -9.98 -1.92 34.56
N ALA A 962 -9.37 -2.09 33.38
CA ALA A 962 -9.50 -3.28 32.52
C ALA A 962 -8.13 -3.96 32.28
N ASP A 963 -7.32 -4.10 33.34
CA ASP A 963 -5.93 -4.60 33.26
C ASP A 963 -5.78 -6.00 32.64
N GLU A 964 -6.82 -6.82 32.68
CA GLU A 964 -6.89 -8.19 32.13
C GLU A 964 -7.13 -8.22 30.61
N TRP A 965 -7.77 -7.17 30.06
CA TRP A 965 -8.02 -7.05 28.63
C TRP A 965 -6.82 -6.41 27.93
N THR A 966 -6.21 -7.15 27.01
CA THR A 966 -5.10 -6.68 26.17
C THR A 966 -5.33 -7.07 24.72
N HIS A 967 -4.57 -6.48 23.80
CA HIS A 967 -4.58 -6.92 22.41
C HIS A 967 -4.15 -8.39 22.20
N SER A 968 -3.57 -9.07 23.20
CA SER A 968 -3.37 -10.53 23.14
C SER A 968 -4.67 -11.34 23.18
N ASN A 969 -5.78 -10.77 23.63
CA ASN A 969 -7.05 -11.46 23.82
C ASN A 969 -7.91 -11.48 22.53
N PHE A 970 -7.65 -10.58 21.57
CA PHE A 970 -8.46 -10.35 20.38
C PHE A 970 -7.76 -10.79 19.08
N SER A 971 -8.47 -10.69 17.95
CA SER A 971 -7.90 -10.96 16.62
C SER A 971 -6.90 -9.89 16.21
N SER A 972 -5.70 -10.30 15.80
CA SER A 972 -4.66 -9.35 15.37
C SER A 972 -5.01 -8.64 14.05
N LYS A 973 -5.76 -9.29 13.15
CA LYS A 973 -6.26 -8.66 11.92
C LYS A 973 -7.27 -7.55 12.22
N GLU A 974 -8.24 -7.82 13.10
CA GLU A 974 -9.23 -6.82 13.54
C GLU A 974 -8.58 -5.62 14.24
N ILE A 975 -7.59 -5.87 15.12
CA ILE A 975 -6.82 -4.81 15.78
C ILE A 975 -6.05 -3.93 14.77
N GLY A 976 -5.45 -4.53 13.74
CA GLY A 976 -4.73 -3.78 12.70
C GLY A 976 -5.65 -2.92 11.83
N PHE A 977 -6.82 -3.46 11.47
CA PHE A 977 -7.89 -2.72 10.80
C PHE A 977 -8.40 -1.52 11.63
N GLU A 978 -8.74 -1.73 12.91
CA GLU A 978 -9.25 -0.67 13.79
C GLU A 978 -8.21 0.42 14.08
N LEU A 979 -6.92 0.05 14.18
CA LEU A 979 -5.81 1.01 14.25
C LEU A 979 -5.75 1.89 12.98
N ALA A 980 -5.85 1.27 11.80
CA ALA A 980 -5.83 2.00 10.53
C ALA A 980 -7.06 2.90 10.38
N ALA A 981 -8.25 2.40 10.70
CA ALA A 981 -9.49 3.18 10.74
C ALA A 981 -9.36 4.40 11.67
N SER A 982 -8.81 4.22 12.88
CA SER A 982 -8.54 5.31 13.82
C SER A 982 -7.58 6.38 13.27
N MET A 983 -6.60 5.97 12.46
CA MET A 983 -5.64 6.88 11.82
C MET A 983 -6.17 7.53 10.53
N LEU A 984 -7.08 6.88 9.78
CA LEU A 984 -7.64 7.45 8.55
C LEU A 984 -8.37 8.78 8.79
N HIS A 985 -9.02 8.96 9.95
CA HIS A 985 -9.62 10.23 10.36
C HIS A 985 -8.61 11.40 10.54
N LEU A 986 -7.30 11.15 10.49
CA LEU A 986 -6.25 12.19 10.49
C LEU A 986 -5.86 12.65 9.08
N PHE A 987 -6.16 11.87 8.05
CA PHE A 987 -5.63 12.02 6.70
C PHE A 987 -6.73 12.16 5.64
N ASP A 988 -7.90 11.57 5.87
CA ASP A 988 -9.02 11.57 4.94
C ASP A 988 -9.92 12.79 5.17
N PRO A 989 -9.98 13.76 4.24
CA PRO A 989 -10.83 14.94 4.37
C PRO A 989 -12.33 14.65 4.18
N THR A 990 -12.68 13.46 3.66
CA THR A 990 -14.08 13.04 3.45
C THR A 990 -14.73 12.47 4.71
N LEU A 991 -13.92 11.93 5.62
CA LEU A 991 -14.40 11.44 6.91
C LEU A 991 -14.72 12.61 7.83
N LYS A 992 -15.94 12.64 8.36
CA LYS A 992 -16.29 13.59 9.44
C LYS A 992 -15.36 13.36 10.63
N ALA A 993 -14.90 14.45 11.24
CA ALA A 993 -14.18 14.39 12.50
C ALA A 993 -14.98 13.58 13.53
N PHE A 994 -14.29 12.76 14.31
CA PHE A 994 -14.92 11.82 15.25
C PHE A 994 -16.06 12.47 16.03
N PRO A 995 -17.27 11.88 16.06
CA PRO A 995 -18.26 12.29 17.04
C PRO A 995 -17.62 12.08 18.42
N LYS A 996 -17.71 13.10 19.29
CA LYS A 996 -17.23 12.96 20.67
C LYS A 996 -17.88 11.72 21.30
N PRO A 997 -17.15 10.92 22.09
CA PRO A 997 -17.73 9.79 22.80
C PRO A 997 -18.98 10.23 23.56
N ALA A 998 -20.02 9.40 23.56
CA ALA A 998 -21.24 9.72 24.31
C ALA A 998 -20.91 9.85 25.80
N GLU A 999 -21.48 10.86 26.47
CA GLU A 999 -21.18 11.14 27.88
C GLU A 999 -21.34 9.88 28.74
N GLY A 1000 -20.24 9.47 29.40
CA GLY A 1000 -20.17 8.23 30.19
C GLY A 1000 -19.40 7.07 29.54
N THR A 1001 -18.93 7.19 28.29
CA THR A 1001 -18.11 6.15 27.63
C THR A 1001 -16.59 6.30 27.82
N ASP A 1002 -16.11 7.44 28.33
CA ASP A 1002 -14.68 7.76 28.53
C ASP A 1002 -13.89 6.79 29.44
N GLY A 1003 -14.58 5.88 30.14
CA GLY A 1003 -13.98 4.87 31.02
C GLY A 1003 -13.92 3.44 30.46
N LEU A 1004 -14.41 3.19 29.25
CA LEU A 1004 -14.52 1.83 28.69
C LEU A 1004 -13.43 1.55 27.65
N VAL A 1005 -12.88 0.33 27.65
CA VAL A 1005 -12.01 -0.16 26.55
C VAL A 1005 -12.86 -0.63 25.35
N PRO A 1006 -12.35 -0.56 24.11
CA PRO A 1006 -13.07 -1.06 22.95
C PRO A 1006 -13.17 -2.58 22.99
N MET A 1007 -14.34 -3.13 22.69
CA MET A 1007 -14.58 -4.58 22.65
C MET A 1007 -14.70 -5.06 21.20
N TYR A 1008 -13.65 -5.75 20.76
CA TYR A 1008 -13.53 -6.35 19.44
C TYR A 1008 -14.27 -7.71 19.38
N LYS A 1009 -14.78 -8.09 18.21
CA LYS A 1009 -15.73 -9.22 18.03
C LYS A 1009 -15.19 -10.36 17.15
N GLY A 1010 -14.11 -10.12 16.41
CA GLY A 1010 -13.47 -11.12 15.58
C GLY A 1010 -12.95 -12.30 16.40
N CYS A 1011 -13.07 -13.49 15.82
CA CYS A 1011 -12.59 -14.70 16.47
C CYS A 1011 -11.06 -14.73 16.55
N LYS A 1012 -10.56 -15.39 17.59
CA LYS A 1012 -9.17 -15.78 17.73
C LYS A 1012 -9.01 -17.20 17.22
N ILE A 1013 -8.07 -17.38 16.30
CA ILE A 1013 -7.85 -18.65 15.60
C ILE A 1013 -6.45 -19.19 15.95
N LYS A 1014 -6.36 -20.52 16.09
CA LYS A 1014 -5.11 -21.29 16.18
C LYS A 1014 -5.26 -22.51 15.29
N GLY A 1015 -4.39 -22.68 14.29
CA GLY A 1015 -4.38 -23.88 13.45
C GLY A 1015 -2.97 -24.38 13.15
N GLY A 1016 -2.83 -25.66 12.83
CA GLY A 1016 -1.52 -26.28 12.57
C GLY A 1016 -1.62 -27.80 12.45
N VAL A 1017 -0.47 -28.46 12.26
CA VAL A 1017 -0.40 -29.93 12.23
C VAL A 1017 0.24 -30.42 13.53
N LEU A 1018 -0.45 -31.31 14.24
CA LEU A 1018 -0.03 -31.88 15.52
C LEU A 1018 0.50 -33.32 15.34
N PRO A 1019 1.29 -33.84 16.31
CA PRO A 1019 1.95 -35.14 16.22
C PRO A 1019 1.05 -36.28 15.75
N GLY A 1020 1.51 -37.02 14.74
CA GLY A 1020 0.73 -38.06 14.05
C GLY A 1020 0.03 -37.56 12.78
N GLY A 1021 0.42 -36.39 12.25
CA GLY A 1021 -0.14 -35.80 11.04
C GLY A 1021 -1.57 -35.26 11.19
N TYR A 1022 -2.02 -34.96 12.40
CA TYR A 1022 -3.40 -34.48 12.63
C TYR A 1022 -3.50 -32.97 12.38
N ASN A 1023 -4.39 -32.58 11.48
CA ASN A 1023 -4.77 -31.19 11.24
C ASN A 1023 -5.63 -30.69 12.41
N TYR A 1024 -5.19 -29.62 13.05
CA TYR A 1024 -5.86 -28.98 14.18
C TYR A 1024 -6.31 -27.57 13.80
N LEU A 1025 -7.52 -27.22 14.22
CA LEU A 1025 -8.05 -25.85 14.16
C LEU A 1025 -8.87 -25.59 15.41
N HIS A 1026 -8.65 -24.45 16.03
CA HIS A 1026 -9.47 -23.93 17.11
C HIS A 1026 -9.81 -22.46 16.86
N ILE A 1027 -11.10 -22.18 16.75
CA ILE A 1027 -11.69 -20.86 16.60
C ILE A 1027 -12.41 -20.56 17.91
N SER A 1028 -12.15 -19.41 18.53
CA SER A 1028 -12.74 -19.01 19.81
C SER A 1028 -13.14 -17.54 19.80
N LYS A 1029 -14.13 -17.16 20.62
CA LYS A 1029 -14.37 -15.75 20.93
C LYS A 1029 -13.20 -15.15 21.71
N PRO A 1030 -13.02 -13.81 21.70
CA PRO A 1030 -12.09 -13.14 22.60
C PRO A 1030 -12.45 -13.39 24.07
N GLU A 1031 -11.51 -13.89 24.86
CA GLU A 1031 -11.68 -14.20 26.28
C GLU A 1031 -10.48 -13.75 27.12
N ILE A 1032 -10.75 -13.50 28.40
CA ILE A 1032 -9.72 -13.49 29.45
C ILE A 1032 -9.49 -14.95 29.87
N PRO A 1033 -8.23 -15.44 29.96
CA PRO A 1033 -7.95 -16.78 30.47
C PRO A 1033 -8.34 -16.87 31.96
N THR A 1034 -9.53 -17.38 32.25
CA THR A 1034 -9.99 -17.63 33.63
C THR A 1034 -9.48 -18.95 34.16
N HIS A 1035 -9.21 -19.01 35.46
CA HIS A 1035 -8.84 -20.25 36.15
C HIS A 1035 -10.03 -21.23 36.17
N SER A 1036 -9.85 -22.41 35.60
CA SER A 1036 -10.87 -23.45 35.45
C SER A 1036 -11.34 -24.12 36.75
N ASP A 1037 -10.90 -23.63 37.92
CA ASP A 1037 -11.08 -24.24 39.24
C ASP A 1037 -12.04 -23.46 40.16
N LEU A 1038 -12.59 -22.32 39.71
CA LEU A 1038 -13.58 -21.53 40.44
C LEU A 1038 -15.01 -21.82 39.94
N ASP A 1039 -15.61 -22.84 40.53
CA ASP A 1039 -17.02 -23.26 40.44
C ASP A 1039 -17.64 -23.34 39.03
N PRO A 1040 -17.91 -24.56 38.52
CA PRO A 1040 -18.78 -24.77 37.35
C PRO A 1040 -20.19 -24.16 37.50
N ALA A 1041 -20.60 -23.74 38.70
CA ALA A 1041 -21.94 -23.22 39.01
C ALA A 1041 -22.21 -21.77 38.59
N LEU A 1042 -21.22 -21.01 38.08
CA LEU A 1042 -21.33 -19.55 37.85
C LEU A 1042 -21.26 -19.09 36.38
N CYS A 1043 -20.91 -19.96 35.43
CA CYS A 1043 -20.85 -19.59 34.01
C CYS A 1043 -22.08 -20.10 33.25
N ASP A 1044 -22.89 -19.20 32.68
CA ASP A 1044 -24.08 -19.51 31.87
C ASP A 1044 -23.80 -20.64 30.86
N HIS A 1045 -24.34 -21.83 31.12
CA HIS A 1045 -24.08 -23.01 30.31
C HIS A 1045 -24.68 -22.86 28.91
N GLY A 1046 -23.80 -22.85 27.91
CA GLY A 1046 -24.15 -23.00 26.51
C GLY A 1046 -24.56 -24.44 26.16
N MET A 1047 -24.68 -24.70 24.86
CA MET A 1047 -24.85 -26.06 24.32
C MET A 1047 -23.57 -26.48 23.60
N GLU A 1048 -23.14 -27.72 23.85
CA GLU A 1048 -21.97 -28.33 23.22
C GLU A 1048 -22.42 -29.47 22.30
N ILE A 1049 -21.86 -29.49 21.10
CA ILE A 1049 -22.11 -30.50 20.06
C ILE A 1049 -20.75 -31.10 19.68
N ILE A 1050 -20.61 -32.42 19.80
CA ILE A 1050 -19.36 -33.14 19.50
C ILE A 1050 -19.67 -34.33 18.59
N THR A 1051 -18.95 -34.45 17.48
CA THR A 1051 -18.98 -35.62 16.58
C THR A 1051 -17.59 -36.20 16.38
N GLY A 1052 -17.53 -37.53 16.23
CA GLY A 1052 -16.29 -38.28 16.08
C GLY A 1052 -15.43 -38.33 17.35
N GLU A 1053 -14.22 -38.86 17.22
CA GLU A 1053 -13.29 -39.08 18.33
C GLU A 1053 -11.88 -38.63 17.97
N ALA A 1054 -11.17 -38.00 18.92
CA ALA A 1054 -9.84 -37.45 18.67
C ALA A 1054 -8.84 -38.54 18.21
N ARG A 1055 -8.88 -39.72 18.81
CA ARG A 1055 -8.00 -40.85 18.46
C ARG A 1055 -8.19 -41.33 17.02
N HIS A 1056 -9.45 -41.46 16.60
CA HIS A 1056 -9.82 -41.85 15.24
C HIS A 1056 -9.50 -40.77 14.20
N GLY A 1057 -9.32 -39.51 14.63
CA GLY A 1057 -8.92 -38.41 13.74
C GLY A 1057 -10.08 -37.91 12.88
N ASN A 1058 -11.28 -37.86 13.46
CA ASN A 1058 -12.50 -37.30 12.87
C ASN A 1058 -13.26 -36.42 13.88
N TYR A 1059 -12.55 -35.79 14.82
CA TYR A 1059 -13.16 -35.04 15.92
C TYR A 1059 -13.58 -33.63 15.49
N PHE A 1060 -14.81 -33.27 15.77
CA PHE A 1060 -15.35 -31.92 15.59
C PHE A 1060 -16.18 -31.54 16.82
N ARG A 1061 -15.83 -30.43 17.46
CA ARG A 1061 -16.55 -29.84 18.60
C ARG A 1061 -17.02 -28.44 18.22
N MET A 1062 -18.31 -28.15 18.42
CA MET A 1062 -18.90 -26.82 18.30
C MET A 1062 -19.60 -26.44 19.60
N HIS A 1063 -19.34 -25.22 20.10
CA HIS A 1063 -19.97 -24.68 21.29
C HIS A 1063 -20.83 -23.46 20.90
N LEU A 1064 -22.04 -23.44 21.45
CA LEU A 1064 -23.06 -22.42 21.28
C LEU A 1064 -23.28 -21.73 22.61
N ASN A 1065 -23.25 -20.39 22.65
CA ASN A 1065 -23.53 -19.66 23.88
C ASN A 1065 -25.03 -19.67 24.25
N LYS A 1066 -25.38 -19.06 25.39
CA LYS A 1066 -26.76 -18.92 25.88
C LYS A 1066 -27.76 -18.22 24.93
N TYR A 1067 -27.27 -17.58 23.86
CA TYR A 1067 -28.08 -16.97 22.80
C TYR A 1067 -28.12 -17.82 21.53
N SER A 1068 -27.72 -19.09 21.62
CA SER A 1068 -27.65 -20.05 20.52
C SER A 1068 -26.74 -19.60 19.34
N MET A 1069 -25.72 -18.80 19.65
CA MET A 1069 -24.71 -18.33 18.70
C MET A 1069 -23.42 -19.14 18.85
N VAL A 1070 -22.81 -19.55 17.75
CA VAL A 1070 -21.51 -20.24 17.74
C VAL A 1070 -20.43 -19.29 18.26
N ASP A 1071 -19.73 -19.70 19.32
CA ASP A 1071 -18.65 -18.91 19.91
C ASP A 1071 -17.32 -19.68 20.08
N SER A 1072 -17.33 -21.00 19.85
CA SER A 1072 -16.10 -21.80 19.74
C SER A 1072 -16.29 -22.99 18.80
N ILE A 1073 -15.26 -23.29 17.99
CA ILE A 1073 -15.17 -24.45 17.10
C ILE A 1073 -13.80 -25.09 17.31
N THR A 1074 -13.73 -26.42 17.43
CA THR A 1074 -12.47 -27.17 17.52
C THR A 1074 -12.52 -28.39 16.60
N CYS A 1075 -11.63 -28.44 15.62
CA CYS A 1075 -11.49 -29.52 14.66
C CYS A 1075 -10.15 -30.22 14.89
N PHE A 1076 -10.14 -31.55 14.87
CA PHE A 1076 -8.93 -32.38 14.95
C PHE A 1076 -9.11 -33.62 14.05
N SER A 1077 -8.45 -33.61 12.89
CA SER A 1077 -8.70 -34.56 11.79
C SER A 1077 -7.42 -35.05 11.12
N LYS A 1078 -7.36 -36.31 10.70
CA LYS A 1078 -6.28 -36.81 9.82
C LYS A 1078 -6.41 -36.27 8.39
N GLU A 1079 -7.62 -36.05 7.92
CA GLU A 1079 -7.88 -35.42 6.62
C GLU A 1079 -7.82 -33.89 6.73
N PRO A 1080 -7.27 -33.20 5.71
CA PRO A 1080 -7.32 -31.74 5.64
C PRO A 1080 -8.78 -31.26 5.47
N PHE A 1081 -9.08 -30.08 6.01
CA PHE A 1081 -10.43 -29.50 5.96
C PHE A 1081 -10.38 -27.99 5.65
N PRO A 1082 -11.47 -27.41 5.10
CA PRO A 1082 -11.46 -26.03 4.61
C PRO A 1082 -11.58 -25.01 5.74
N VAL A 1083 -10.43 -24.59 6.28
CA VAL A 1083 -10.34 -23.63 7.41
C VAL A 1083 -11.09 -22.32 7.11
N SER A 1084 -10.96 -21.76 5.91
CA SER A 1084 -11.63 -20.52 5.48
C SER A 1084 -13.16 -20.63 5.59
N ASN A 1085 -13.74 -21.76 5.16
CA ASN A 1085 -15.16 -22.03 5.27
C ASN A 1085 -15.59 -22.08 6.75
N TYR A 1086 -14.87 -22.82 7.61
CA TYR A 1086 -15.26 -23.00 9.01
C TYR A 1086 -15.15 -21.73 9.86
N ILE A 1087 -14.27 -20.79 9.51
CA ILE A 1087 -14.22 -19.45 10.13
C ILE A 1087 -15.56 -18.71 9.96
N CYS A 1088 -16.30 -18.94 8.85
CA CYS A 1088 -17.58 -18.29 8.57
C CYS A 1088 -18.72 -18.72 9.51
N LEU A 1089 -18.60 -19.90 10.14
CA LEU A 1089 -19.60 -20.47 11.05
C LEU A 1089 -19.59 -19.78 12.42
N TYR A 1090 -18.45 -19.20 12.81
CA TYR A 1090 -18.33 -18.42 14.04
C TYR A 1090 -19.25 -17.19 14.00
N GLY A 1091 -19.92 -16.90 15.13
CA GLY A 1091 -20.85 -15.78 15.22
C GLY A 1091 -22.16 -15.95 14.43
N GLN A 1092 -22.47 -17.16 13.94
CA GLN A 1092 -23.78 -17.47 13.38
C GLN A 1092 -24.71 -18.08 14.43
N HIS A 1093 -26.02 -17.90 14.23
CA HIS A 1093 -27.06 -18.49 15.08
C HIS A 1093 -27.39 -19.92 14.58
N GLU A 1094 -27.65 -20.86 15.48
CA GLU A 1094 -27.89 -22.28 15.13
C GLU A 1094 -28.96 -22.51 14.05
N ARG A 1095 -30.07 -21.77 14.08
CA ARG A 1095 -31.09 -21.76 13.00
C ARG A 1095 -30.55 -21.45 11.61
N LEU A 1096 -29.60 -20.51 11.51
CA LEU A 1096 -28.99 -20.14 10.23
C LEU A 1096 -28.08 -21.27 9.72
N LEU A 1097 -27.55 -22.08 10.64
CA LEU A 1097 -26.86 -23.33 10.37
C LEU A 1097 -27.87 -24.49 10.20
N ASN A 1098 -28.96 -24.24 9.46
CA ASN A 1098 -29.97 -25.22 9.07
C ASN A 1098 -30.64 -25.96 10.26
N ASP A 1099 -31.07 -25.19 11.27
CA ASP A 1099 -31.67 -25.65 12.54
C ASP A 1099 -30.80 -26.72 13.26
N LEU A 1100 -29.50 -26.41 13.38
CA LEU A 1100 -28.46 -27.28 13.92
C LEU A 1100 -28.86 -27.97 15.24
N CYS A 1101 -29.38 -27.23 16.21
CA CYS A 1101 -29.74 -27.80 17.52
C CYS A 1101 -30.90 -28.79 17.43
N TYR A 1102 -31.89 -28.51 16.59
CA TYR A 1102 -33.03 -29.40 16.38
C TYR A 1102 -32.58 -30.70 15.72
N ARG A 1103 -31.82 -30.60 14.62
CA ARG A 1103 -31.31 -31.78 13.88
C ARG A 1103 -30.36 -32.63 14.71
N TRP A 1104 -29.52 -32.00 15.55
CA TRP A 1104 -28.66 -32.70 16.50
C TRP A 1104 -29.48 -33.52 17.51
N ASN A 1105 -30.47 -32.89 18.15
CA ASN A 1105 -31.31 -33.55 19.16
C ASN A 1105 -32.17 -34.69 18.57
N GLU A 1106 -32.58 -34.57 17.30
CA GLU A 1106 -33.26 -35.64 16.55
C GLU A 1106 -32.31 -36.72 15.99
N GLY A 1107 -30.99 -36.63 16.25
CA GLY A 1107 -30.00 -37.61 15.80
C GLY A 1107 -29.76 -37.63 14.29
N GLN A 1108 -30.10 -36.55 13.58
CA GLN A 1108 -29.97 -36.46 12.12
C GLN A 1108 -28.55 -36.09 11.66
N ILE A 1109 -27.71 -35.59 12.57
CA ILE A 1109 -26.31 -35.20 12.31
C ILE A 1109 -25.41 -36.27 12.93
N ALA A 1110 -24.82 -37.12 12.08
CA ALA A 1110 -23.87 -38.14 12.51
C ALA A 1110 -22.42 -37.60 12.59
N ASP A 1111 -22.09 -36.64 11.72
CA ASP A 1111 -20.77 -36.05 11.56
C ASP A 1111 -20.89 -34.59 11.10
N LEU A 1112 -20.22 -33.67 11.80
CA LEU A 1112 -20.22 -32.25 11.43
C LEU A 1112 -19.35 -31.95 10.20
N TYR A 1113 -18.33 -32.75 9.87
CA TYR A 1113 -17.51 -32.51 8.69
C TYR A 1113 -18.33 -32.64 7.40
N SER A 1114 -19.10 -33.72 7.25
CA SER A 1114 -20.03 -33.92 6.12
C SER A 1114 -21.23 -32.97 6.16
N TYR A 1115 -21.82 -32.72 7.33
CA TYR A 1115 -22.94 -31.77 7.45
C TYR A 1115 -22.58 -30.35 6.96
N PHE A 1116 -21.36 -29.88 7.26
CA PHE A 1116 -20.84 -28.60 6.80
C PHE A 1116 -20.21 -28.60 5.40
N ARG A 1117 -20.32 -29.71 4.65
CA ARG A 1117 -20.07 -29.79 3.19
C ARG A 1117 -21.35 -29.77 2.35
N GLU A 1118 -22.53 -29.93 2.97
CA GLU A 1118 -23.81 -29.93 2.27
C GLU A 1118 -24.05 -28.62 1.49
N PRO A 1119 -24.76 -28.64 0.33
CA PRO A 1119 -24.88 -27.48 -0.57
C PRO A 1119 -25.40 -26.18 0.05
N TRP A 1120 -26.24 -26.25 1.09
CA TRP A 1120 -26.76 -25.05 1.77
C TRP A 1120 -25.67 -24.26 2.50
N SER A 1121 -24.62 -24.94 2.97
CA SER A 1121 -23.53 -24.32 3.73
C SER A 1121 -22.65 -23.41 2.85
N MET A 1122 -22.55 -23.71 1.55
CA MET A 1122 -21.82 -22.90 0.56
C MET A 1122 -22.34 -21.46 0.47
N ALA A 1123 -23.64 -21.25 0.71
CA ALA A 1123 -24.21 -19.90 0.78
C ALA A 1123 -23.64 -19.08 1.96
N ILE A 1124 -23.39 -19.72 3.11
CA ILE A 1124 -22.84 -19.08 4.31
C ILE A 1124 -21.35 -18.76 4.14
N TYR A 1125 -20.63 -19.58 3.36
CA TYR A 1125 -19.22 -19.38 3.04
C TYR A 1125 -18.97 -18.27 2.00
N HIS A 1126 -20.00 -17.79 1.30
CA HIS A 1126 -19.88 -16.70 0.31
C HIS A 1126 -19.53 -15.37 1.02
N ASP A 1127 -18.56 -14.62 0.48
CA ASP A 1127 -18.10 -13.32 1.02
C ASP A 1127 -19.27 -12.34 1.30
N ARG A 1128 -20.15 -12.11 0.31
CA ARG A 1128 -21.31 -11.20 0.37
C ARG A 1128 -22.46 -11.69 1.26
N PHE A 1129 -22.42 -12.91 1.82
CA PHE A 1129 -23.52 -13.43 2.65
C PHE A 1129 -23.75 -12.60 3.92
N ILE A 1130 -22.67 -12.03 4.47
CA ILE A 1130 -22.77 -11.17 5.66
C ILE A 1130 -23.48 -9.85 5.35
N ASP A 1131 -23.35 -9.32 4.13
CA ASP A 1131 -23.97 -8.06 3.72
C ASP A 1131 -25.44 -8.27 3.35
N LEU A 1132 -25.75 -9.36 2.62
CA LEU A 1132 -27.14 -9.82 2.45
C LEU A 1132 -27.86 -9.98 3.80
N LYS A 1133 -27.19 -10.56 4.80
CA LYS A 1133 -27.74 -10.71 6.16
C LYS A 1133 -27.99 -9.34 6.81
N LYS A 1134 -27.10 -8.36 6.66
CA LYS A 1134 -27.28 -6.98 7.18
C LYS A 1134 -28.46 -6.28 6.49
N GLU A 1135 -28.53 -6.33 5.15
CA GLU A 1135 -29.60 -5.73 4.36
C GLU A 1135 -30.96 -6.30 4.73
N LEU A 1136 -31.10 -7.63 4.81
CA LEU A 1136 -32.34 -8.29 5.24
C LEU A 1136 -32.73 -7.89 6.67
N CYS A 1137 -31.76 -7.76 7.59
CA CYS A 1137 -32.03 -7.24 8.94
C CYS A 1137 -32.52 -5.78 8.91
N GLN A 1138 -31.89 -4.90 8.13
CA GLN A 1138 -32.31 -3.51 7.99
C GLN A 1138 -33.72 -3.39 7.40
N ILE A 1139 -34.04 -4.17 6.37
CA ILE A 1139 -35.38 -4.23 5.76
C ILE A 1139 -36.41 -4.65 6.81
N LEU A 1140 -36.16 -5.75 7.55
CA LEU A 1140 -37.06 -6.24 8.60
C LEU A 1140 -37.26 -5.21 9.73
N MET A 1141 -36.21 -4.52 10.16
CA MET A 1141 -36.31 -3.45 11.16
C MET A 1141 -37.10 -2.25 10.63
N SER A 1142 -36.91 -1.86 9.36
CA SER A 1142 -37.66 -0.76 8.74
C SER A 1142 -39.15 -1.07 8.61
N GLU A 1143 -39.52 -2.33 8.32
CA GLU A 1143 -40.91 -2.78 8.32
C GLU A 1143 -41.53 -2.80 9.72
N GLN A 1144 -40.78 -3.16 10.76
CA GLN A 1144 -41.27 -3.11 12.14
C GLN A 1144 -41.53 -1.67 12.59
N VAL A 1145 -40.67 -0.72 12.24
CA VAL A 1145 -40.88 0.71 12.51
C VAL A 1145 -42.14 1.23 11.78
N ARG A 1146 -42.39 0.81 10.54
CA ARG A 1146 -43.65 1.14 9.82
C ARG A 1146 -44.91 0.47 10.38
N LYS A 1147 -44.77 -0.51 11.29
CA LYS A 1147 -45.88 -1.26 11.91
C LYS A 1147 -46.10 -0.90 13.40
N MET A 1148 -45.30 0.01 13.97
CA MET A 1148 -45.61 0.64 15.26
C MET A 1148 -46.47 1.90 15.02
N PRO A 1149 -47.62 2.05 15.71
CA PRO A 1149 -48.56 3.16 15.51
C PRO A 1149 -48.15 4.47 16.18
#